data_AF-A0A8K0X181-F1
#
_entry.id   AF-A0A8K0X181-F1
#
_cell.length_a   1.000
_cell.length_b   1.000
_cell.length_c   1.000
_cell.angle_alpha   90.00
_cell.angle_beta   90.00
_cell.angle_gamma   90.00
#
_symmetry.space_group_name_H-M   'P 1'
#
loop_
_entity.id
_entity.type
_entity.pdbx_description
1 polymer ?
#
loop_
_entity_poly.entity_id
_entity_poly.type
_entity_poly.pdbx_seq_one_letter_code
_entity_poly.pdbx_strand_id
1 'polypeptide(L)'
;MIGSFLWAEALLISLAFEVLFGSHLDTLLISGLALWSYRHLIAAWADEYLGETLPSLAVKILFGGTVAYLWVRTRLRAILDVATSEQPAWEGLGKPMLIPARTTHRRTFPKKHAFAYSYLVVGVPVGWEGSAGGMVSTNGDSEKPSQSWFPTEPTPRGWYHVDGADHLERGPGSLKTKLHAYLEGQGRDPSAYPHGYLVTAASFLGYNFNPVSFWYLYSEAKELSAMILEVNNTFGERRMYLLEAEKSPDSPATSPGDPKRFTHSWPKDFHVSPFNSRFGSYSLVIRDILATSPKNVETLDGTITLKSSKDHAKIVARLFGDGGHVDPATMGFWQRARFLLAWWWVGFVTFPRIVKEAGKLFFQRKLHVWFRPEPLKTTIGREATAAERQLEPVFREYLRHLVARSGADLSLTYIPAPGLGEKEIMRTKAAEAASLSQKDDATTITTSSEDTKQKHMDFQMLTPAFYTRFVRYAHDFEAVFAELRDNQTIHVSRPELLPEIFVSKTPAAPLSVGSARDAVCFRAIKALRQPPERIERPLTSAAAAPAKDTATHTVRDVRGFRISGMDGFVLGHADGAMKRRYESVVLQEFLADKLAGGSTEVLWLQGLVVRGAAAFPAHPKNTNSPVTMPLSGHCLCKAVTYTVDVDAPLLTGYDHCDDCQRQSGSTYSLVAVVPKDKLTIKGPTKSWAGQGSSGKAVHRIFCSECGSPIAHDPDAAPEIIALKAGTLDVEIKKNLKPDTEIWTVSKLPFCQEVLAKPFKHMPE
;
A
#
# COMPACT_ATOMS: atom_id res chain seq x y z
N MET A 1 4.60 42.24 -8.46
CA MET A 1 3.46 41.69 -7.67
C MET A 1 3.28 40.18 -7.82
N ILE A 2 3.69 39.55 -8.93
CA ILE A 2 3.55 38.09 -9.15
C ILE A 2 4.58 37.28 -8.32
N GLY A 3 5.77 37.83 -8.06
CA GLY A 3 6.80 37.16 -7.25
C GLY A 3 6.36 36.91 -5.80
N SER A 4 5.66 37.85 -5.16
CA SER A 4 5.22 37.73 -3.76
C SER A 4 4.18 36.63 -3.54
N PHE A 5 3.36 36.34 -4.54
CA PHE A 5 2.35 35.27 -4.51
C PHE A 5 2.99 33.88 -4.60
N LEU A 6 4.02 33.73 -5.46
CA LEU A 6 4.76 32.47 -5.62
C LEU A 6 5.53 32.07 -4.34
N TRP A 7 6.08 33.05 -3.61
CA TRP A 7 6.75 32.79 -2.33
C TRP A 7 5.76 32.39 -1.23
N ALA A 8 4.58 33.01 -1.16
CA ALA A 8 3.55 32.66 -0.17
C ALA A 8 2.96 31.26 -0.44
N GLU A 9 2.72 30.90 -1.71
CA GLU A 9 2.27 29.56 -2.10
C GLU A 9 3.34 28.50 -1.82
N ALA A 10 4.61 28.76 -2.15
CA ALA A 10 5.71 27.84 -1.85
C ALA A 10 5.90 27.62 -0.33
N LEU A 11 5.70 28.67 0.48
CA LEU A 11 5.79 28.57 1.94
C LEU A 11 4.59 27.83 2.54
N LEU A 12 3.38 28.05 2.03
CA LEU A 12 2.17 27.31 2.42
C LEU A 12 2.25 25.85 1.99
N ILE A 13 2.78 25.55 0.80
CA ILE A 13 3.05 24.19 0.33
C ILE A 13 4.11 23.54 1.20
N SER A 14 5.21 24.22 1.51
CA SER A 14 6.29 23.69 2.37
C SER A 14 5.82 23.44 3.80
N LEU A 15 5.00 24.33 4.37
CA LEU A 15 4.41 24.17 5.70
C LEU A 15 3.36 23.05 5.71
N ALA A 16 2.47 22.99 4.71
CA ALA A 16 1.51 21.90 4.54
C ALA A 16 2.25 20.56 4.37
N PHE A 17 3.38 20.55 3.68
CA PHE A 17 4.18 19.37 3.42
C PHE A 17 4.99 18.94 4.64
N GLU A 18 5.55 19.86 5.42
CA GLU A 18 6.19 19.57 6.70
C GLU A 18 5.18 18.97 7.70
N VAL A 19 3.95 19.51 7.71
CA VAL A 19 2.84 19.03 8.54
C VAL A 19 2.34 17.66 8.07
N LEU A 20 2.25 17.42 6.76
CA LEU A 20 1.67 16.20 6.19
C LEU A 20 2.68 15.08 5.93
N PHE A 21 3.96 15.33 5.71
CA PHE A 21 4.92 14.29 5.26
C PHE A 21 6.35 14.42 5.84
N GLY A 22 6.62 15.42 6.68
CA GLY A 22 7.99 15.86 6.99
C GLY A 22 8.91 14.80 7.61
N SER A 23 9.81 14.23 6.80
CA SER A 23 11.09 13.67 7.23
C SER A 23 12.22 14.62 6.82
N HIS A 24 13.32 14.70 7.60
CA HIS A 24 14.49 15.52 7.24
C HIS A 24 15.08 15.14 5.86
N LEU A 25 14.88 13.90 5.45
CA LEU A 25 15.29 13.38 4.14
C LEU A 25 14.51 14.04 3.00
N ASP A 26 13.23 14.37 3.21
CA ASP A 26 12.40 15.02 2.20
C ASP A 26 12.80 16.47 1.98
N THR A 27 13.17 17.20 3.04
CA THR A 27 13.74 18.55 2.91
C THR A 27 15.05 18.51 2.12
N LEU A 28 15.90 17.51 2.38
CA LEU A 28 17.16 17.30 1.66
C LEU A 28 16.94 16.90 0.19
N LEU A 29 15.97 16.02 -0.09
CA LEU A 29 15.60 15.59 -1.44
C LEU A 29 15.01 16.74 -2.25
N ILE A 30 14.10 17.53 -1.68
CA ILE A 30 13.53 18.71 -2.35
C ILE A 30 14.61 19.76 -2.61
N SER A 31 15.51 19.99 -1.64
CA SER A 31 16.66 20.88 -1.84
C SER A 31 17.61 20.36 -2.92
N GLY A 32 17.88 19.06 -2.94
CA GLY A 32 18.72 18.41 -3.96
C GLY A 32 18.09 18.41 -5.35
N LEU A 33 16.78 18.22 -5.45
CA LEU A 33 16.04 18.29 -6.71
C LEU A 33 15.91 19.73 -7.21
N ALA A 34 15.73 20.70 -6.31
CA ALA A 34 15.80 22.12 -6.66
C ALA A 34 17.19 22.46 -7.22
N LEU A 35 18.27 22.06 -6.54
CA LEU A 35 19.65 22.21 -7.04
C LEU A 35 19.85 21.54 -8.41
N TRP A 36 19.27 20.35 -8.63
CA TRP A 36 19.31 19.66 -9.92
C TRP A 36 18.50 20.36 -11.03
N SER A 37 17.33 20.91 -10.72
CA SER A 37 16.49 21.61 -11.68
C SER A 37 17.08 22.96 -12.07
N TYR A 38 17.79 23.62 -11.15
CA TYR A 38 18.59 24.82 -11.41
C TYR A 38 20.04 24.53 -11.83
N ARG A 39 20.37 23.26 -12.16
CA ARG A 39 21.74 22.86 -12.54
C ARG A 39 22.32 23.64 -13.72
N HIS A 40 21.48 24.21 -14.58
CA HIS A 40 21.91 25.01 -15.73
C HIS A 40 22.32 26.43 -15.32
N LEU A 41 21.68 27.01 -14.29
CA LEU A 41 22.11 28.28 -13.67
C LEU A 41 23.38 28.08 -12.84
N ILE A 42 23.48 26.95 -12.14
CA ILE A 42 24.68 26.56 -11.38
C ILE A 42 25.84 26.22 -12.32
N ALA A 43 25.56 25.54 -13.45
CA ALA A 43 26.54 25.28 -14.49
C ALA A 43 26.98 26.55 -15.21
N ALA A 44 26.06 27.50 -15.49
CA ALA A 44 26.42 28.80 -16.04
C ALA A 44 27.31 29.61 -15.06
N TRP A 45 26.98 29.60 -13.77
CA TRP A 45 27.82 30.19 -12.72
C TRP A 45 29.18 29.49 -12.59
N ALA A 46 29.21 28.16 -12.73
CA ALA A 46 30.44 27.37 -12.68
C ALA A 46 31.31 27.55 -13.94
N ASP A 47 30.72 27.65 -15.14
CA ASP A 47 31.42 27.96 -16.39
C ASP A 47 31.98 29.39 -16.39
N GLU A 48 31.30 30.33 -15.71
CA GLU A 48 31.75 31.71 -15.56
C GLU A 48 32.95 31.86 -14.58
N TYR A 49 33.16 30.90 -13.67
CA TYR A 49 34.22 30.97 -12.64
C TYR A 49 35.26 29.84 -12.64
N LEU A 50 34.99 28.71 -13.27
CA LEU A 50 35.85 27.52 -13.31
C LEU A 50 35.92 27.02 -14.75
N GLY A 51 36.89 27.56 -15.50
CA GLY A 51 37.11 27.24 -16.91
C GLY A 51 37.20 25.74 -17.21
N GLU A 52 36.80 25.42 -18.44
CA GLU A 52 36.57 24.08 -18.98
C GLU A 52 37.66 23.04 -18.67
N THR A 53 37.24 21.85 -18.23
CA THR A 53 37.89 20.61 -18.71
C THR A 53 36.86 19.50 -18.93
N LEU A 54 37.03 18.80 -20.05
CA LEU A 54 36.18 17.72 -20.58
C LEU A 54 36.28 16.30 -19.92
N PRO A 55 37.01 15.99 -18.82
CA PRO A 55 37.17 14.59 -18.39
C PRO A 55 36.08 14.07 -17.43
N SER A 56 35.02 14.84 -17.12
CA SER A 56 34.07 14.42 -16.08
C SER A 56 33.08 13.32 -16.52
N LEU A 57 32.80 13.16 -17.81
CA LEU A 57 31.78 12.22 -18.29
C LEU A 57 32.34 10.79 -18.45
N ALA A 58 33.56 10.64 -18.96
CA ALA A 58 34.21 9.34 -19.12
C ALA A 58 34.52 8.68 -17.76
N VAL A 59 34.97 9.47 -16.78
CA VAL A 59 35.23 9.00 -15.41
C VAL A 59 33.95 8.55 -14.72
N LYS A 60 32.82 9.26 -14.90
CA LYS A 60 31.53 8.87 -14.31
C LYS A 60 30.97 7.57 -14.90
N ILE A 61 31.14 7.34 -16.20
CA ILE A 61 30.68 6.10 -16.87
C ILE A 61 31.57 4.91 -16.51
N LEU A 62 32.90 5.07 -16.52
CA LEU A 62 33.84 4.01 -16.12
C LEU A 62 33.75 3.69 -14.63
N PHE A 63 33.64 4.69 -13.76
CA PHE A 63 33.49 4.48 -12.32
C PHE A 63 32.13 3.86 -12.00
N GLY A 64 31.03 4.36 -12.59
CA GLY A 64 29.70 3.80 -12.42
C GLY A 64 29.60 2.35 -12.92
N GLY A 65 30.18 2.05 -14.09
CA GLY A 65 30.23 0.69 -14.65
C GLY A 65 31.12 -0.26 -13.83
N THR A 66 32.25 0.21 -13.32
CA THR A 66 33.16 -0.60 -12.49
C THR A 66 32.60 -0.84 -11.10
N VAL A 67 31.96 0.16 -10.49
CA VAL A 67 31.23 0.01 -9.21
C VAL A 67 30.03 -0.90 -9.41
N ALA A 68 29.26 -0.77 -10.49
CA ALA A 68 28.16 -1.69 -10.80
C ALA A 68 28.66 -3.12 -11.03
N TYR A 69 29.74 -3.32 -11.78
CA TYR A 69 30.33 -4.64 -12.00
C TYR A 69 30.91 -5.26 -10.73
N LEU A 70 31.65 -4.48 -9.91
CA LEU A 70 32.16 -4.94 -8.63
C LEU A 70 31.04 -5.20 -7.63
N TRP A 71 29.98 -4.39 -7.62
CA TRP A 71 28.78 -4.60 -6.80
C TRP A 71 28.03 -5.85 -7.24
N VAL A 72 27.77 -6.02 -8.54
CA VAL A 72 27.15 -7.21 -9.13
C VAL A 72 28.02 -8.44 -8.84
N ARG A 73 29.34 -8.39 -9.01
CA ARG A 73 30.26 -9.51 -8.76
C ARG A 73 30.40 -9.86 -7.28
N THR A 74 30.53 -8.88 -6.39
CA THR A 74 30.61 -9.11 -4.94
C THR A 74 29.29 -9.57 -4.36
N ARG A 75 28.16 -9.09 -4.88
CA ARG A 75 26.82 -9.53 -4.48
C ARG A 75 26.41 -10.87 -5.10
N LEU A 76 26.67 -11.13 -6.39
CA LEU A 76 26.46 -12.47 -6.97
C LEU A 76 27.35 -13.51 -6.32
N ARG A 77 28.61 -13.18 -5.97
CA ARG A 77 29.41 -14.07 -5.13
C ARG A 77 28.81 -14.22 -3.75
N ALA A 78 28.41 -13.17 -3.03
CA ALA A 78 27.76 -13.33 -1.72
C ALA A 78 26.43 -14.12 -1.78
N ILE A 79 25.71 -14.05 -2.91
CA ILE A 79 24.44 -14.76 -3.16
C ILE A 79 24.67 -16.24 -3.57
N LEU A 80 25.78 -16.54 -4.27
CA LEU A 80 26.13 -17.89 -4.73
C LEU A 80 27.08 -18.63 -3.76
N ASP A 81 27.93 -17.90 -3.03
CA ASP A 81 28.87 -18.34 -1.98
C ASP A 81 28.24 -18.24 -0.57
N VAL A 82 26.91 -18.41 -0.41
CA VAL A 82 26.33 -18.89 0.88
C VAL A 82 26.79 -20.34 1.17
N ALA A 83 27.80 -20.82 0.47
CA ALA A 83 28.56 -22.02 0.74
C ALA A 83 29.72 -21.63 1.66
N THR A 84 29.50 -21.72 2.98
CA THR A 84 30.47 -22.12 4.04
C THR A 84 30.11 -21.52 5.40
N SER A 85 28.85 -21.57 5.84
CA SER A 85 28.66 -21.63 7.29
C SER A 85 28.82 -23.09 7.69
N GLU A 86 29.70 -23.37 8.65
CA GLU A 86 29.73 -24.68 9.31
C GLU A 86 28.32 -25.04 9.76
N GLN A 87 27.91 -26.29 9.53
CA GLN A 87 26.62 -26.74 10.03
C GLN A 87 26.70 -26.77 11.55
N PRO A 88 25.76 -26.12 12.26
CA PRO A 88 25.66 -26.30 13.69
C PRO A 88 25.38 -27.79 13.97
N ALA A 89 26.14 -28.38 14.90
CA ALA A 89 25.90 -29.74 15.36
C ALA A 89 24.46 -29.85 15.89
N TRP A 90 23.64 -30.69 15.26
CA TRP A 90 22.26 -30.94 15.66
C TRP A 90 22.07 -32.41 16.02
N GLU A 91 21.70 -32.65 17.27
CA GLU A 91 21.49 -34.01 17.82
C GLU A 91 20.00 -34.34 18.02
N GLY A 92 19.09 -33.39 17.76
CA GLY A 92 17.66 -33.55 17.95
C GLY A 92 16.96 -34.37 16.86
N LEU A 93 15.63 -34.51 16.99
CA LEU A 93 14.79 -35.26 16.05
C LEU A 93 14.66 -34.51 14.70
N GLY A 94 14.83 -35.22 13.59
CA GLY A 94 14.76 -34.68 12.24
C GLY A 94 15.97 -33.82 11.84
N LYS A 95 15.93 -33.32 10.60
CA LYS A 95 16.92 -32.38 10.05
C LYS A 95 16.24 -31.39 9.09
N PRO A 96 16.88 -30.26 8.74
CA PRO A 96 16.37 -29.36 7.72
C PRO A 96 16.21 -30.08 6.37
N MET A 97 15.06 -29.95 5.72
CA MET A 97 14.75 -30.61 4.45
C MET A 97 14.01 -29.69 3.49
N LEU A 98 14.35 -29.77 2.21
CA LEU A 98 13.54 -29.23 1.12
C LEU A 98 12.55 -30.31 0.66
N ILE A 99 11.26 -30.00 0.67
CA ILE A 99 10.19 -30.95 0.37
C ILE A 99 9.39 -30.47 -0.84
N PRO A 100 9.83 -30.80 -2.07
CA PRO A 100 9.01 -30.70 -3.27
C PRO A 100 7.66 -31.40 -3.10
N ALA A 101 6.58 -30.64 -3.21
CA ALA A 101 5.24 -31.11 -2.95
C ALA A 101 4.26 -30.72 -4.07
N ARG A 102 3.08 -31.32 -4.01
CA ARG A 102 1.93 -30.97 -4.83
C ARG A 102 0.74 -30.74 -3.92
N THR A 103 0.01 -29.67 -4.20
CA THR A 103 -1.25 -29.38 -3.54
C THR A 103 -2.39 -29.61 -4.51
N THR A 104 -3.43 -30.31 -4.05
CA THR A 104 -4.68 -30.50 -4.80
C THR A 104 -5.84 -29.94 -3.99
N HIS A 105 -6.77 -29.28 -4.68
CA HIS A 105 -8.01 -28.81 -4.10
C HIS A 105 -9.15 -29.38 -4.91
N ARG A 106 -10.04 -30.15 -4.27
CA ARG A 106 -11.23 -30.72 -4.88
C ARG A 106 -12.46 -30.25 -4.12
N ARG A 107 -13.20 -29.32 -4.71
CA ARG A 107 -14.51 -28.90 -4.25
C ARG A 107 -15.58 -29.83 -4.84
N THR A 108 -16.38 -30.41 -3.96
CA THR A 108 -17.54 -31.27 -4.30
C THR A 108 -18.85 -30.50 -4.22
N PHE A 109 -18.95 -29.51 -3.31
CA PHE A 109 -20.15 -28.72 -3.03
C PHE A 109 -19.83 -27.23 -2.77
N PRO A 110 -20.71 -26.26 -3.13
CA PRO A 110 -21.99 -26.41 -3.85
C PRO A 110 -21.84 -26.60 -5.36
N LYS A 111 -20.70 -26.20 -5.94
CA LYS A 111 -20.36 -26.44 -7.35
C LYS A 111 -19.03 -27.17 -7.43
N LYS A 112 -18.96 -28.20 -8.28
CA LYS A 112 -17.75 -28.99 -8.47
C LYS A 112 -16.66 -28.14 -9.13
N HIS A 113 -15.46 -28.16 -8.54
CA HIS A 113 -14.26 -27.51 -9.08
C HIS A 113 -13.03 -28.23 -8.53
N ALA A 114 -12.02 -28.46 -9.36
CA ALA A 114 -10.79 -29.09 -8.90
C ALA A 114 -9.58 -28.53 -9.64
N PHE A 115 -8.47 -28.40 -8.92
CA PHE A 115 -7.20 -27.97 -9.49
C PHE A 115 -6.04 -28.51 -8.65
N ALA A 116 -4.87 -28.58 -9.28
CA ALA A 116 -3.64 -29.06 -8.66
C ALA A 116 -2.47 -28.17 -9.11
N TYR A 117 -1.48 -28.00 -8.24
CA TYR A 117 -0.28 -27.23 -8.56
C TYR A 117 0.91 -27.69 -7.72
N SER A 118 2.12 -27.48 -8.25
CA SER A 118 3.37 -27.70 -7.52
C SER A 118 3.50 -26.68 -6.40
N TYR A 119 4.00 -27.14 -5.26
CA TYR A 119 4.21 -26.37 -4.06
C TYR A 119 5.54 -26.77 -3.43
N LEU A 120 6.19 -25.84 -2.72
CA LEU A 120 7.43 -26.14 -2.02
C LEU A 120 7.25 -25.83 -0.55
N VAL A 121 7.52 -26.83 0.28
CA VAL A 121 7.60 -26.66 1.72
C VAL A 121 8.99 -27.04 2.21
N VAL A 122 9.35 -26.48 3.35
CA VAL A 122 10.59 -26.73 4.06
C VAL A 122 10.22 -27.37 5.39
N GLY A 123 10.94 -28.42 5.75
CA GLY A 123 10.90 -29.02 7.07
C GLY A 123 12.08 -28.53 7.90
N VAL A 124 11.85 -28.01 9.11
CA VAL A 124 12.91 -27.60 10.04
C VAL A 124 12.63 -28.12 11.46
N PRO A 125 13.62 -28.71 12.15
CA PRO A 125 13.49 -29.02 13.56
C PRO A 125 13.31 -27.74 14.39
N VAL A 126 12.37 -27.78 15.34
CA VAL A 126 12.15 -26.65 16.26
C VAL A 126 13.31 -26.59 17.25
N GLY A 127 14.01 -25.44 17.28
CA GLY A 127 15.24 -25.24 18.05
C GLY A 127 16.53 -25.41 17.24
N TRP A 128 16.45 -25.79 15.96
CA TRP A 128 17.60 -25.70 15.05
C TRP A 128 17.76 -24.25 14.56
N GLU A 129 18.96 -23.71 14.75
CA GLU A 129 19.34 -22.35 14.35
C GLU A 129 20.57 -22.41 13.46
N GLY A 130 20.53 -21.78 12.28
CA GLY A 130 21.66 -21.72 11.37
C GLY A 130 21.29 -21.87 9.90
N SER A 131 22.25 -22.29 9.09
CA SER A 131 22.09 -22.48 7.64
C SER A 131 22.53 -23.87 7.21
N ALA A 132 21.67 -24.57 6.46
CA ALA A 132 21.95 -25.87 5.89
C ALA A 132 22.27 -25.71 4.41
N GLY A 133 23.55 -25.88 4.06
CA GLY A 133 24.05 -25.81 2.68
C GLY A 133 23.77 -24.48 1.96
N GLY A 134 23.55 -23.39 2.70
CA GLY A 134 23.14 -22.10 2.14
C GLY A 134 21.76 -22.09 1.49
N MET A 135 20.99 -23.17 1.61
CA MET A 135 19.69 -23.33 0.96
C MET A 135 18.53 -23.09 1.92
N VAL A 136 18.59 -23.66 3.12
CA VAL A 136 17.57 -23.49 4.17
C VAL A 136 18.22 -22.83 5.37
N SER A 137 17.55 -21.84 5.96
CA SER A 137 18.03 -21.18 7.17
C SER A 137 16.91 -20.79 8.13
N THR A 138 17.23 -20.70 9.41
CA THR A 138 16.37 -20.21 10.50
C THR A 138 17.09 -19.10 11.26
N ASN A 139 16.34 -18.20 11.89
CA ASN A 139 16.90 -17.20 12.81
C ASN A 139 16.96 -17.73 14.25
N GLY A 140 17.91 -17.20 15.01
CA GLY A 140 17.98 -17.38 16.46
C GLY A 140 17.29 -16.25 17.24
N ASP A 141 17.25 -16.39 18.56
CA ASP A 141 16.57 -15.46 19.47
C ASP A 141 17.07 -13.99 19.40
N SER A 142 18.28 -13.74 18.89
CA SER A 142 18.95 -12.43 18.89
C SER A 142 18.82 -11.63 17.59
N GLU A 143 18.30 -12.21 16.50
CA GLU A 143 18.25 -11.53 15.20
C GLU A 143 16.99 -10.67 15.05
N LYS A 144 17.16 -9.34 14.97
CA LYS A 144 16.07 -8.44 14.54
C LYS A 144 15.77 -8.68 13.06
N PRO A 145 14.49 -8.84 12.65
CA PRO A 145 14.16 -8.96 11.24
C PRO A 145 14.54 -7.66 10.51
N SER A 146 15.50 -7.73 9.60
CA SER A 146 15.80 -6.61 8.71
C SER A 146 14.66 -6.43 7.71
N GLN A 147 13.81 -5.42 7.94
CA GLN A 147 12.70 -5.04 7.04
C GLN A 147 13.16 -4.17 5.84
N SER A 148 14.47 -4.00 5.65
CA SER A 148 14.99 -3.23 4.51
C SER A 148 15.02 -4.09 3.26
N TRP A 149 14.47 -3.57 2.16
CA TRP A 149 14.66 -4.12 0.80
C TRP A 149 16.16 -4.15 0.41
N PHE A 150 17.00 -3.35 1.08
CA PHE A 150 18.44 -3.28 0.90
C PHE A 150 19.15 -3.37 2.27
N PRO A 151 19.37 -4.58 2.81
CA PRO A 151 20.08 -4.71 4.08
C PRO A 151 21.53 -4.24 3.94
N THR A 152 21.97 -3.40 4.88
CA THR A 152 23.33 -2.83 4.94
C THR A 152 24.38 -3.87 5.34
N GLU A 153 23.97 -4.95 6.01
CA GLU A 153 24.83 -6.09 6.35
C GLU A 153 24.35 -7.39 5.66
N PRO A 154 25.27 -8.17 5.06
CA PRO A 154 24.94 -9.49 4.55
C PRO A 154 24.81 -10.46 5.73
N THR A 155 23.63 -10.57 6.35
CA THR A 155 23.36 -11.76 7.16
C THR A 155 23.40 -12.98 6.23
N PRO A 156 24.07 -14.09 6.61
CA PRO A 156 24.19 -15.28 5.77
C PRO A 156 22.86 -16.04 5.72
N ARG A 157 21.84 -15.42 5.12
CA ARG A 157 20.52 -16.02 4.91
C ARG A 157 20.64 -17.04 3.79
N GLY A 158 20.15 -18.25 4.06
CA GLY A 158 19.92 -19.24 3.02
C GLY A 158 18.83 -18.78 2.04
N TRP A 159 18.80 -19.36 0.84
CA TRP A 159 17.81 -19.00 -0.20
C TRP A 159 16.35 -19.09 0.27
N TYR A 160 16.05 -20.11 1.07
CA TYR A 160 14.77 -20.34 1.73
C TYR A 160 14.95 -20.09 3.23
N HIS A 161 14.27 -19.08 3.76
CA HIS A 161 14.44 -18.65 5.15
C HIS A 161 13.13 -18.82 5.92
N VAL A 162 13.21 -19.48 7.07
CA VAL A 162 12.10 -19.66 8.01
C VAL A 162 12.36 -18.75 9.20
N ASP A 163 11.67 -17.61 9.24
CA ASP A 163 11.79 -16.63 10.31
C ASP A 163 10.76 -16.95 11.41
N GLY A 164 11.22 -17.08 12.65
CA GLY A 164 10.35 -17.22 13.82
C GLY A 164 9.32 -16.10 13.93
N ALA A 165 9.61 -14.89 13.48
CA ALA A 165 8.68 -13.76 13.46
C ALA A 165 7.40 -14.03 12.63
N ASP A 166 7.52 -14.87 11.60
CA ASP A 166 6.42 -15.24 10.71
C ASP A 166 5.52 -16.36 11.26
N HIS A 167 5.78 -16.84 12.48
CA HIS A 167 5.19 -18.06 13.03
C HIS A 167 4.57 -17.86 14.43
N LEU A 168 3.49 -18.60 14.74
CA LEU A 168 2.74 -18.53 16.01
C LEU A 168 2.30 -17.11 16.40
N GLU A 169 2.69 -16.57 17.57
CA GLU A 169 2.41 -15.18 17.94
C GLU A 169 3.18 -14.18 17.06
N ARG A 170 2.75 -12.93 16.93
CA ARG A 170 3.52 -11.92 16.17
C ARG A 170 4.71 -11.40 16.97
N GLY A 171 5.79 -11.06 16.25
CA GLY A 171 6.97 -10.42 16.85
C GLY A 171 8.19 -11.34 16.88
N PRO A 172 9.35 -10.81 17.34
CA PRO A 172 10.63 -11.51 17.31
C PRO A 172 10.65 -12.73 18.25
N GLY A 173 11.60 -13.64 18.00
CA GLY A 173 11.85 -14.83 18.83
C GLY A 173 12.05 -16.09 17.98
N SER A 174 12.85 -17.03 18.48
CA SER A 174 13.07 -18.32 17.82
C SER A 174 11.78 -19.15 17.77
N LEU A 175 11.74 -20.14 16.86
CA LEU A 175 10.62 -21.08 16.75
C LEU A 175 10.36 -21.82 18.07
N LYS A 176 11.41 -22.13 18.84
CA LYS A 176 11.30 -22.87 20.11
C LYS A 176 10.67 -22.01 21.20
N THR A 177 11.18 -20.80 21.41
CA THR A 177 10.67 -19.87 22.42
C THR A 177 9.20 -19.55 22.15
N LYS A 178 8.83 -19.33 20.90
CA LYS A 178 7.44 -19.03 20.51
C LYS A 178 6.51 -20.24 20.67
N LEU A 179 6.98 -21.44 20.38
CA LEU A 179 6.23 -22.67 20.62
C LEU A 179 5.95 -22.87 22.11
N HIS A 180 6.96 -22.69 22.96
CA HIS A 180 6.80 -22.81 24.41
C HIS A 180 5.77 -21.80 24.94
N ALA A 181 5.91 -20.52 24.58
CA ALA A 181 4.97 -19.47 24.99
C ALA A 181 3.53 -19.76 24.52
N TYR A 182 3.36 -20.29 23.30
CA TYR A 182 2.05 -20.70 22.81
C TYR A 182 1.47 -21.86 23.63
N LEU A 183 2.25 -22.91 23.92
CA LEU A 183 1.81 -24.06 24.70
C LEU A 183 1.41 -23.67 26.14
N GLU A 184 2.23 -22.85 26.79
CA GLU A 184 1.93 -22.28 28.11
C GLU A 184 0.63 -21.45 28.07
N GLY A 185 0.44 -20.64 27.03
CA GLY A 185 -0.79 -19.90 26.79
C GLY A 185 -2.03 -20.76 26.57
N GLN A 186 -1.86 -22.02 26.13
CA GLN A 186 -2.92 -23.03 26.05
C GLN A 186 -3.06 -23.87 27.34
N GLY A 187 -2.31 -23.55 28.40
CA GLY A 187 -2.31 -24.32 29.65
C GLY A 187 -1.64 -25.69 29.53
N ARG A 188 -0.71 -25.86 28.58
CA ARG A 188 0.05 -27.09 28.37
C ARG A 188 1.50 -26.90 28.78
N ASP A 189 2.08 -27.91 29.41
CA ASP A 189 3.49 -27.92 29.76
C ASP A 189 4.34 -28.17 28.50
N PRO A 190 5.22 -27.23 28.09
CA PRO A 190 6.12 -27.44 26.97
C PRO A 190 7.06 -28.64 27.13
N SER A 191 7.37 -29.03 28.37
CA SER A 191 8.27 -30.17 28.66
C SER A 191 7.71 -31.51 28.16
N ALA A 192 6.39 -31.61 28.00
CA ALA A 192 5.73 -32.79 27.44
C ALA A 192 6.01 -32.99 25.94
N TYR A 193 6.53 -31.95 25.26
CA TYR A 193 6.81 -31.93 23.83
C TYR A 193 8.27 -31.51 23.55
N PRO A 194 9.28 -32.29 24.02
CA PRO A 194 10.69 -31.90 23.93
C PRO A 194 11.23 -31.83 22.50
N HIS A 195 10.51 -32.40 21.53
CA HIS A 195 10.90 -32.44 20.13
C HIS A 195 9.77 -31.88 19.25
N GLY A 196 10.07 -30.83 18.49
CA GLY A 196 9.16 -30.24 17.51
C GLY A 196 9.74 -30.29 16.10
N TYR A 197 8.90 -30.44 15.09
CA TYR A 197 9.29 -30.33 13.69
C TYR A 197 8.26 -29.50 12.91
N LEU A 198 8.71 -28.44 12.24
CA LEU A 198 7.87 -27.51 11.51
C LEU A 198 7.95 -27.79 10.01
N VAL A 199 6.82 -28.04 9.36
CA VAL A 199 6.69 -28.09 7.90
C VAL A 199 5.91 -26.86 7.44
N THR A 200 6.56 -25.99 6.69
CA THR A 200 6.03 -24.65 6.34
C THR A 200 6.49 -24.20 4.95
N ALA A 201 5.83 -23.20 4.36
CA ALA A 201 6.39 -22.47 3.24
C ALA A 201 7.40 -21.44 3.76
N ALA A 202 8.65 -21.56 3.30
CA ALA A 202 9.71 -20.63 3.68
C ALA A 202 9.64 -19.34 2.83
N SER A 203 10.15 -18.25 3.39
CA SER A 203 10.35 -17.01 2.64
C SER A 203 11.47 -17.19 1.60
N PHE A 204 11.31 -16.59 0.42
CA PHE A 204 12.29 -16.62 -0.66
C PHE A 204 12.53 -15.18 -1.15
N LEU A 205 13.77 -14.70 -1.04
CA LEU A 205 14.14 -13.30 -1.34
C LEU A 205 13.24 -12.27 -0.63
N GLY A 206 12.84 -12.54 0.61
CA GLY A 206 11.96 -11.68 1.41
C GLY A 206 10.47 -11.76 1.05
N TYR A 207 10.09 -12.50 0.01
CA TYR A 207 8.69 -12.79 -0.28
C TYR A 207 8.21 -14.02 0.50
N ASN A 208 7.13 -13.88 1.26
CA ASN A 208 6.49 -14.95 2.00
C ASN A 208 4.99 -15.00 1.68
N PHE A 209 4.51 -16.16 1.20
CA PHE A 209 3.09 -16.47 1.11
C PHE A 209 2.85 -17.88 1.66
N ASN A 210 2.39 -17.95 2.91
CA ASN A 210 2.25 -19.20 3.62
C ASN A 210 0.80 -19.41 4.11
N PRO A 211 -0.02 -20.23 3.43
CA PRO A 211 -1.41 -20.47 3.81
C PRO A 211 -1.58 -21.41 5.02
N VAL A 212 -0.63 -22.34 5.24
CA VAL A 212 -0.70 -23.27 6.37
C VAL A 212 0.68 -23.81 6.75
N SER A 213 0.97 -23.83 8.05
CA SER A 213 2.14 -24.46 8.64
C SER A 213 1.72 -25.63 9.54
N PHE A 214 2.46 -26.73 9.49
CA PHE A 214 2.22 -27.92 10.30
C PHE A 214 3.34 -28.10 11.32
N TRP A 215 3.01 -27.99 12.60
CA TRP A 215 3.92 -28.28 13.70
C TRP A 215 3.64 -29.70 14.18
N TYR A 216 4.64 -30.57 14.10
CA TYR A 216 4.60 -31.91 14.67
C TYR A 216 5.26 -31.87 16.04
N LEU A 217 4.53 -32.26 17.08
CA LEU A 217 5.00 -32.25 18.46
C LEU A 217 5.14 -33.68 18.95
N TYR A 218 6.36 -34.06 19.32
CA TYR A 218 6.68 -35.43 19.75
C TYR A 218 6.98 -35.47 21.24
N SER A 219 6.59 -36.56 21.88
CA SER A 219 6.98 -36.88 23.27
C SER A 219 8.47 -37.20 23.38
N GLU A 220 8.96 -37.37 24.61
CA GLU A 220 10.30 -37.89 24.91
C GLU A 220 10.55 -39.27 24.27
N ALA A 221 9.51 -40.10 24.17
CA ALA A 221 9.55 -41.39 23.46
C ALA A 221 9.60 -41.25 21.92
N LYS A 222 9.67 -40.02 21.38
CA LYS A 222 9.69 -39.70 19.95
C LYS A 222 8.43 -40.16 19.21
N GLU A 223 7.31 -40.23 19.91
CA GLU A 223 6.01 -40.51 19.32
C GLU A 223 5.24 -39.22 19.08
N LEU A 224 4.54 -39.11 17.95
CA LEU A 224 3.74 -37.95 17.62
C LEU A 224 2.55 -37.81 18.59
N SER A 225 2.64 -36.85 19.51
CA SER A 225 1.68 -36.65 20.60
C SER A 225 0.66 -35.56 20.31
N ALA A 226 1.05 -34.53 19.55
CA ALA A 226 0.17 -33.43 19.18
C ALA A 226 0.63 -32.77 17.87
N MET A 227 -0.26 -31.98 17.28
CA MET A 227 0.03 -31.12 16.14
C MET A 227 -0.52 -29.72 16.35
N ILE A 228 0.18 -28.70 15.85
CA ILE A 228 -0.38 -27.36 15.71
C ILE A 228 -0.56 -27.07 14.22
N LEU A 229 -1.79 -26.75 13.83
CA LEU A 229 -2.10 -26.25 12.50
C LEU A 229 -2.21 -24.74 12.56
N GLU A 230 -1.21 -24.07 12.01
CA GLU A 230 -1.20 -22.62 11.86
C GLU A 230 -1.79 -22.28 10.49
N VAL A 231 -3.02 -21.76 10.47
CA VAL A 231 -3.73 -21.41 9.24
C VAL A 231 -3.69 -19.91 9.06
N ASN A 232 -3.20 -19.44 7.90
CA ASN A 232 -3.19 -18.03 7.54
C ASN A 232 -4.18 -17.76 6.40
N ASN A 233 -4.73 -16.54 6.33
CA ASN A 233 -5.60 -16.12 5.23
C ASN A 233 -4.98 -14.99 4.40
N THR A 234 -5.62 -14.65 3.29
CA THR A 234 -5.17 -13.58 2.38
C THR A 234 -5.34 -12.18 2.94
N PHE A 235 -5.94 -12.03 4.12
CA PHE A 235 -6.10 -10.76 4.83
C PHE A 235 -4.98 -10.53 5.86
N GLY A 236 -4.00 -11.45 5.91
CA GLY A 236 -2.90 -11.39 6.85
C GLY A 236 -3.26 -11.82 8.27
N GLU A 237 -4.40 -12.47 8.49
CA GLU A 237 -4.79 -13.02 9.80
C GLU A 237 -4.28 -14.46 9.97
N ARG A 238 -4.18 -14.90 11.23
CA ARG A 238 -3.66 -16.22 11.59
C ARG A 238 -4.50 -16.88 12.68
N ARG A 239 -4.73 -18.20 12.55
CA ARG A 239 -5.42 -19.03 13.55
C ARG A 239 -4.64 -20.32 13.79
N MET A 240 -4.28 -20.57 15.05
CA MET A 240 -3.59 -21.79 15.47
C MET A 240 -4.58 -22.81 16.06
N TYR A 241 -4.54 -24.05 15.59
CA TYR A 241 -5.32 -25.16 16.13
C TYR A 241 -4.37 -26.16 16.78
N LEU A 242 -4.39 -26.28 18.10
CA LEU A 242 -3.71 -27.36 18.82
C LEU A 242 -4.59 -28.62 18.79
N LEU A 243 -4.07 -29.70 18.22
CA LEU A 243 -4.72 -31.00 18.05
C LEU A 243 -3.91 -32.04 18.80
N GLU A 244 -4.45 -32.59 19.88
CA GLU A 244 -3.78 -33.63 20.66
C GLU A 244 -4.14 -35.02 20.13
N ALA A 245 -3.22 -35.99 20.21
CA ALA A 245 -3.52 -37.36 19.83
C ALA A 245 -4.60 -37.93 20.76
N GLU A 246 -5.64 -38.54 20.18
CA GLU A 246 -6.68 -39.23 20.95
C GLU A 246 -6.07 -40.45 21.64
N LYS A 247 -6.06 -40.45 22.99
CA LYS A 247 -5.73 -41.63 23.80
C LYS A 247 -6.95 -42.59 23.81
N SER A 248 -7.36 -43.12 22.66
CA SER A 248 -8.44 -44.10 22.62
C SER A 248 -7.89 -45.52 22.75
N PRO A 249 -8.35 -46.33 23.73
CA PRO A 249 -7.98 -47.74 23.83
C PRO A 249 -8.58 -48.63 22.71
N ASP A 250 -9.54 -48.11 21.91
CA ASP A 250 -10.30 -48.88 20.91
C ASP A 250 -10.07 -48.45 19.45
N SER A 251 -9.01 -47.68 19.16
CA SER A 251 -8.62 -47.47 17.76
C SER A 251 -8.17 -48.82 17.16
N PRO A 252 -8.78 -49.31 16.07
CA PRO A 252 -8.44 -50.59 15.49
C PRO A 252 -6.95 -50.60 15.17
N ALA A 253 -6.23 -51.57 15.76
CA ALA A 253 -4.82 -51.78 15.52
C ALA A 253 -4.57 -51.77 14.01
N THR A 254 -3.88 -50.74 13.53
CA THR A 254 -3.45 -50.63 12.15
C THR A 254 -2.64 -51.89 11.83
N SER A 255 -2.95 -52.52 10.70
CA SER A 255 -2.21 -53.69 10.20
C SER A 255 -0.69 -53.45 10.31
N PRO A 256 0.10 -54.46 10.74
CA PRO A 256 1.54 -54.30 10.91
C PRO A 256 2.18 -53.98 9.55
N GLY A 257 2.54 -52.71 9.35
CA GLY A 257 3.13 -52.20 8.10
C GLY A 257 2.58 -50.86 7.60
N ASP A 258 1.44 -50.37 8.11
CA ASP A 258 0.92 -49.05 7.72
C ASP A 258 1.56 -47.92 8.56
N PRO A 259 2.10 -46.85 7.95
CA PRO A 259 2.73 -45.75 8.68
C PRO A 259 1.72 -45.06 9.60
N LYS A 260 2.12 -44.77 10.85
CA LYS A 260 1.28 -44.11 11.87
C LYS A 260 0.65 -42.83 11.28
N ARG A 261 -0.69 -42.81 11.16
CA ARG A 261 -1.46 -41.65 10.69
C ARG A 261 -2.08 -40.91 11.86
N PHE A 262 -1.94 -39.59 11.88
CA PHE A 262 -2.60 -38.70 12.81
C PHE A 262 -3.94 -38.24 12.22
N THR A 263 -5.03 -38.42 12.97
CA THR A 263 -6.38 -38.05 12.55
C THR A 263 -7.07 -37.21 13.63
N HIS A 264 -7.72 -36.11 13.24
CA HIS A 264 -8.46 -35.26 14.17
C HIS A 264 -9.57 -34.48 13.44
N SER A 265 -10.62 -34.09 14.14
CA SER A 265 -11.69 -33.21 13.64
C SER A 265 -11.99 -32.07 14.61
N TRP A 266 -12.26 -30.85 14.13
CA TRP A 266 -12.52 -29.68 14.96
C TRP A 266 -13.46 -28.67 14.27
N PRO A 267 -14.17 -27.81 15.01
CA PRO A 267 -15.04 -26.81 14.43
C PRO A 267 -14.25 -25.74 13.67
N LYS A 268 -14.81 -25.29 12.55
CA LYS A 268 -14.27 -24.16 11.81
C LYS A 268 -14.77 -22.86 12.45
N ASP A 269 -13.83 -21.95 12.72
CA ASP A 269 -14.09 -20.63 13.29
C ASP A 269 -13.31 -19.51 12.55
N PHE A 270 -12.54 -19.86 11.51
CA PHE A 270 -11.66 -18.94 10.81
C PHE A 270 -12.09 -18.70 9.34
N HIS A 271 -11.96 -17.46 8.87
CA HIS A 271 -12.35 -17.07 7.52
C HIS A 271 -11.15 -17.17 6.56
N VAL A 272 -11.05 -18.31 5.87
CA VAL A 272 -9.92 -18.62 4.97
C VAL A 272 -10.25 -18.35 3.49
N SER A 273 -11.54 -18.29 3.13
CA SER A 273 -11.96 -18.16 1.73
C SER A 273 -13.27 -17.39 1.61
N PRO A 274 -13.37 -16.45 0.65
CA PRO A 274 -14.61 -15.71 0.39
C PRO A 274 -15.75 -16.62 -0.09
N PHE A 275 -15.47 -17.87 -0.49
CA PHE A 275 -16.51 -18.81 -0.94
C PHE A 275 -17.01 -19.75 0.16
N ASN A 276 -16.60 -19.52 1.42
CA ASN A 276 -17.04 -20.31 2.56
C ASN A 276 -17.24 -19.45 3.81
N SER A 277 -18.39 -19.59 4.46
CA SER A 277 -18.64 -19.05 5.80
C SER A 277 -17.65 -19.59 6.84
N ARG A 278 -17.62 -18.97 8.02
CA ARG A 278 -16.87 -19.50 9.18
C ARG A 278 -17.45 -20.80 9.73
N PHE A 279 -18.73 -21.12 9.50
CA PHE A 279 -19.35 -22.35 9.99
C PHE A 279 -18.90 -23.64 9.29
N GLY A 280 -19.01 -24.76 10.02
CA GLY A 280 -18.66 -26.11 9.59
C GLY A 280 -17.58 -26.72 10.48
N SER A 281 -16.90 -27.74 9.99
CA SER A 281 -15.78 -28.38 10.67
C SER A 281 -14.67 -28.73 9.69
N TYR A 282 -13.46 -28.85 10.20
CA TYR A 282 -12.32 -29.43 9.50
C TYR A 282 -12.05 -30.83 10.04
N SER A 283 -11.58 -31.72 9.17
CA SER A 283 -10.93 -32.96 9.58
C SER A 283 -9.58 -33.10 8.90
N LEU A 284 -8.57 -33.53 9.65
CA LEU A 284 -7.20 -33.77 9.20
C LEU A 284 -6.92 -35.27 9.23
N VAL A 285 -6.27 -35.76 8.18
CA VAL A 285 -5.57 -37.04 8.18
C VAL A 285 -4.18 -36.78 7.63
N ILE A 286 -3.14 -36.98 8.42
CA ILE A 286 -1.76 -36.71 8.01
C ILE A 286 -0.81 -37.80 8.50
N ARG A 287 0.15 -38.17 7.67
CA ARG A 287 1.17 -39.16 8.02
C ARG A 287 2.19 -38.55 8.98
N ASP A 288 2.62 -39.32 9.98
CA ASP A 288 3.80 -38.98 10.76
C ASP A 288 5.05 -39.12 9.87
N ILE A 289 5.70 -38.00 9.58
CA ILE A 289 6.84 -37.94 8.66
C ILE A 289 8.16 -38.37 9.30
N LEU A 290 8.22 -38.63 10.61
CA LEU A 290 9.43 -39.07 11.32
C LEU A 290 9.27 -40.47 11.95
N ALA A 291 8.15 -41.16 11.69
CA ALA A 291 7.80 -42.43 12.33
C ALA A 291 8.80 -43.58 12.11
N THR A 292 9.35 -43.74 10.90
CA THR A 292 10.24 -44.88 10.58
C THR A 292 11.71 -44.60 10.81
N SER A 293 12.12 -43.33 10.83
CA SER A 293 13.50 -42.94 11.06
C SER A 293 13.62 -41.58 11.73
N PRO A 294 14.32 -41.49 12.87
CA PRO A 294 14.53 -40.22 13.57
C PRO A 294 15.24 -39.15 12.75
N LYS A 295 15.96 -39.53 11.67
CA LYS A 295 16.79 -38.62 10.85
C LYS A 295 16.31 -38.49 9.40
N ASN A 296 15.49 -39.41 8.90
CA ASN A 296 14.99 -39.36 7.53
C ASN A 296 13.51 -39.01 7.53
N VAL A 297 13.17 -37.92 6.82
CA VAL A 297 11.80 -37.47 6.66
C VAL A 297 11.11 -38.34 5.61
N GLU A 298 10.01 -39.00 5.99
CA GLU A 298 9.15 -39.76 5.09
C GLU A 298 8.32 -38.83 4.19
N THR A 299 7.73 -39.40 3.12
CA THR A 299 6.88 -38.63 2.19
C THR A 299 5.73 -37.96 2.94
N LEU A 300 5.70 -36.63 2.86
CA LEU A 300 4.59 -35.82 3.35
C LEU A 300 3.31 -36.27 2.65
N ASP A 301 2.26 -36.56 3.42
CA ASP A 301 0.93 -36.84 2.90
C ASP A 301 -0.11 -36.41 3.93
N GLY A 302 -0.71 -35.24 3.69
CA GLY A 302 -1.73 -34.64 4.53
C GLY A 302 -2.97 -34.31 3.74
N THR A 303 -4.13 -34.66 4.29
CA THR A 303 -5.45 -34.34 3.73
C THR A 303 -6.26 -33.56 4.75
N ILE A 304 -6.70 -32.36 4.38
CA ILE A 304 -7.64 -31.54 5.14
C ILE A 304 -8.97 -31.54 4.40
N THR A 305 -10.03 -31.96 5.08
CA THR A 305 -11.40 -31.92 4.54
C THR A 305 -12.21 -30.86 5.27
N LEU A 306 -12.77 -29.92 4.52
CA LEU A 306 -13.77 -28.98 4.99
C LEU A 306 -15.15 -29.61 4.86
N LYS A 307 -15.87 -29.74 5.98
CA LYS A 307 -17.25 -30.20 6.05
C LYS A 307 -18.21 -29.05 6.31
N SER A 308 -19.43 -29.18 5.79
CA SER A 308 -20.54 -28.25 6.05
C SER A 308 -21.10 -28.43 7.46
N SER A 309 -21.96 -27.51 7.90
CA SER A 309 -22.71 -27.64 9.16
C SER A 309 -23.63 -28.87 9.22
N LYS A 310 -23.95 -29.47 8.06
CA LYS A 310 -24.69 -30.73 7.91
C LYS A 310 -23.77 -31.94 7.67
N ASP A 311 -22.50 -31.83 8.07
CA ASP A 311 -21.43 -32.82 7.91
C ASP A 311 -21.07 -33.26 6.46
N HIS A 312 -21.69 -32.67 5.43
CA HIS A 312 -21.29 -32.95 4.05
C HIS A 312 -19.89 -32.40 3.72
N ALA A 313 -19.01 -33.24 3.15
CA ALA A 313 -17.71 -32.81 2.64
C ALA A 313 -17.87 -31.80 1.50
N LYS A 314 -17.30 -30.60 1.66
CA LYS A 314 -17.36 -29.49 0.69
C LYS A 314 -16.09 -29.39 -0.14
N ILE A 315 -14.94 -29.46 0.52
CA ILE A 315 -13.62 -29.31 -0.10
C ILE A 315 -12.67 -30.31 0.53
N VAL A 316 -11.93 -31.02 -0.30
CA VAL A 316 -10.80 -31.84 0.12
C VAL A 316 -9.54 -31.17 -0.42
N ALA A 317 -8.64 -30.78 0.47
CA ALA A 317 -7.33 -30.24 0.14
C ALA A 317 -6.28 -31.28 0.55
N ARG A 318 -5.40 -31.67 -0.37
CA ARG A 318 -4.30 -32.61 -0.09
C ARG A 318 -2.97 -31.97 -0.41
N LEU A 319 -2.03 -32.06 0.53
CA LEU A 319 -0.63 -31.70 0.37
C LEU A 319 0.18 -32.98 0.46
N PHE A 320 0.86 -33.35 -0.63
CA PHE A 320 1.67 -34.56 -0.65
C PHE A 320 3.01 -34.33 -1.36
N GLY A 321 4.06 -35.02 -0.90
CA GLY A 321 5.40 -34.96 -1.48
C GLY A 321 5.50 -35.74 -2.80
N ASP A 322 6.24 -35.21 -3.77
CA ASP A 322 6.41 -35.82 -5.11
C ASP A 322 7.57 -36.87 -5.14
N GLY A 323 7.90 -37.45 -3.98
CA GLY A 323 8.78 -38.63 -3.86
C GLY A 323 10.27 -38.39 -3.61
N GLY A 324 10.78 -37.16 -3.63
CA GLY A 324 12.19 -36.87 -3.35
C GLY A 324 12.38 -35.69 -2.40
N HIS A 325 12.57 -35.97 -1.11
CA HIS A 325 13.05 -34.95 -0.17
C HIS A 325 14.52 -34.70 -0.43
N VAL A 326 14.90 -33.42 -0.44
CA VAL A 326 16.28 -33.04 -0.72
C VAL A 326 16.90 -32.54 0.57
N ASP A 327 17.99 -33.18 0.98
CA ASP A 327 18.79 -32.71 2.10
C ASP A 327 19.69 -31.54 1.63
N PRO A 328 19.37 -30.30 2.04
CA PRO A 328 20.10 -29.11 1.61
C PRO A 328 21.58 -29.14 2.00
N ALA A 329 21.94 -29.83 3.09
CA ALA A 329 23.32 -29.94 3.57
C ALA A 329 24.22 -30.66 2.58
N THR A 330 23.68 -31.70 1.94
CA THR A 330 24.41 -32.59 1.03
C THR A 330 24.43 -32.10 -0.42
N MET A 331 23.72 -31.02 -0.72
CA MET A 331 23.61 -30.53 -2.10
C MET A 331 24.93 -29.95 -2.59
N GLY A 332 25.46 -30.50 -3.69
CA GLY A 332 26.56 -29.90 -4.43
C GLY A 332 26.12 -28.63 -5.20
N PHE A 333 27.07 -27.83 -5.66
CA PHE A 333 26.82 -26.56 -6.36
C PHE A 333 25.78 -26.67 -7.49
N TRP A 334 25.96 -27.64 -8.41
CA TRP A 334 25.06 -27.84 -9.55
C TRP A 334 23.66 -28.30 -9.14
N GLN A 335 23.55 -29.08 -8.06
CA GLN A 335 22.26 -29.48 -7.52
C GLN A 335 21.50 -28.28 -6.94
N ARG A 336 22.19 -27.36 -6.25
CA ARG A 336 21.62 -26.11 -5.74
C ARG A 336 21.13 -25.22 -6.88
N ALA A 337 21.98 -24.98 -7.88
CA ALA A 337 21.63 -24.17 -9.05
C ALA A 337 20.41 -24.74 -9.79
N ARG A 338 20.40 -26.05 -10.06
CA ARG A 338 19.27 -26.73 -10.71
C ARG A 338 17.99 -26.64 -9.88
N PHE A 339 18.09 -26.80 -8.56
CA PHE A 339 16.93 -26.68 -7.66
C PHE A 339 16.36 -25.27 -7.67
N LEU A 340 17.21 -24.25 -7.54
CA LEU A 340 16.78 -22.85 -7.59
C LEU A 340 16.10 -22.52 -8.92
N LEU A 341 16.70 -22.89 -10.05
CA LEU A 341 16.09 -22.69 -11.38
C LEU A 341 14.72 -23.38 -11.53
N ALA A 342 14.52 -24.54 -10.90
CA ALA A 342 13.26 -25.27 -10.96
C ALA A 342 12.18 -24.68 -10.03
N TRP A 343 12.56 -24.09 -8.89
CA TRP A 343 11.63 -23.77 -7.80
C TRP A 343 11.50 -22.28 -7.43
N TRP A 344 12.40 -21.40 -7.90
CA TRP A 344 12.41 -19.97 -7.54
C TRP A 344 11.09 -19.24 -7.79
N TRP A 345 10.35 -19.65 -8.82
CA TRP A 345 9.13 -18.99 -9.27
C TRP A 345 7.86 -19.46 -8.52
N VAL A 346 7.91 -20.61 -7.82
CA VAL A 346 6.71 -21.27 -7.28
C VAL A 346 6.00 -20.41 -6.23
N GLY A 347 6.76 -19.76 -5.34
CA GLY A 347 6.21 -18.84 -4.34
C GLY A 347 5.47 -17.67 -4.99
N PHE A 348 6.13 -16.97 -5.93
CA PHE A 348 5.57 -15.78 -6.60
C PHE A 348 4.30 -16.05 -7.41
N VAL A 349 4.15 -17.26 -7.96
CA VAL A 349 2.99 -17.62 -8.79
C VAL A 349 1.82 -18.16 -7.94
N THR A 350 2.03 -18.48 -6.66
CA THR A 350 0.98 -19.04 -5.79
C THR A 350 -0.19 -18.07 -5.58
N PHE A 351 0.07 -16.81 -5.22
CA PHE A 351 -1.00 -15.82 -5.03
C PHE A 351 -1.75 -15.49 -6.34
N PRO A 352 -1.09 -15.18 -7.47
CA PRO A 352 -1.77 -15.00 -8.77
C PRO A 352 -2.64 -16.19 -9.18
N ARG A 353 -2.21 -17.43 -8.89
CA ARG A 353 -3.03 -18.64 -9.12
C ARG A 353 -4.28 -18.64 -8.26
N ILE A 354 -4.18 -18.30 -6.97
CA ILE A 354 -5.33 -18.21 -6.07
C ILE A 354 -6.34 -17.18 -6.61
N VAL A 355 -5.86 -16.00 -7.03
CA VAL A 355 -6.72 -14.96 -7.63
C VAL A 355 -7.40 -15.46 -8.90
N LYS A 356 -6.67 -16.15 -9.80
CA LYS A 356 -7.23 -16.74 -11.02
C LYS A 356 -8.33 -17.76 -10.72
N GLU A 357 -8.10 -18.68 -9.78
CA GLU A 357 -9.09 -19.70 -9.40
C GLU A 357 -10.29 -19.08 -8.66
N ALA A 358 -10.08 -18.06 -7.83
CA ALA A 358 -11.15 -17.28 -7.23
C ALA A 358 -12.01 -16.57 -8.29
N GLY A 359 -11.37 -15.96 -9.30
CA GLY A 359 -12.06 -15.35 -10.44
C GLY A 359 -12.93 -16.34 -11.20
N LYS A 360 -12.45 -17.57 -11.46
CA LYS A 360 -13.28 -18.63 -12.07
C LYS A 360 -14.47 -19.00 -11.19
N LEU A 361 -14.27 -19.13 -9.88
CA LEU A 361 -15.37 -19.46 -8.95
C LEU A 361 -16.42 -18.36 -8.89
N PHE A 362 -16.00 -17.09 -8.94
CA PHE A 362 -16.89 -15.95 -8.92
C PHE A 362 -17.61 -15.74 -10.26
N PHE A 363 -16.87 -15.51 -11.35
CA PHE A 363 -17.45 -15.13 -12.64
C PHE A 363 -18.06 -16.32 -13.41
N GLN A 364 -17.39 -17.48 -13.43
CA GLN A 364 -17.85 -18.64 -14.23
C GLN A 364 -18.79 -19.54 -13.46
N ARG A 365 -18.50 -19.81 -12.18
CA ARG A 365 -19.29 -20.74 -11.35
C ARG A 365 -20.36 -20.05 -10.50
N LYS A 366 -20.36 -18.71 -10.45
CA LYS A 366 -21.34 -17.87 -9.73
C LYS A 366 -21.52 -18.31 -8.26
N LEU A 367 -20.42 -18.64 -7.58
CA LEU A 367 -20.48 -18.96 -6.15
C LEU A 367 -20.82 -17.70 -5.36
N HIS A 368 -21.61 -17.88 -4.30
CA HIS A 368 -21.87 -16.83 -3.34
C HIS A 368 -20.57 -16.41 -2.63
N VAL A 369 -20.38 -15.10 -2.50
CA VAL A 369 -19.26 -14.46 -1.82
C VAL A 369 -19.70 -14.05 -0.43
N TRP A 370 -18.98 -14.55 0.56
CA TRP A 370 -19.09 -14.19 1.96
C TRP A 370 -18.12 -13.05 2.22
N PHE A 371 -18.64 -11.94 2.76
CA PHE A 371 -17.80 -10.86 3.24
C PHE A 371 -16.90 -11.34 4.39
N ARG A 372 -15.70 -10.79 4.44
CA ARG A 372 -14.71 -11.10 5.47
C ARG A 372 -15.16 -10.49 6.80
N PRO A 373 -15.43 -11.30 7.84
CA PRO A 373 -15.72 -10.79 9.17
C PRO A 373 -14.44 -10.38 9.90
N GLU A 374 -14.56 -9.52 10.91
CA GLU A 374 -13.43 -9.19 11.78
C GLU A 374 -12.92 -10.40 12.59
N PRO A 375 -11.62 -10.40 12.97
CA PRO A 375 -10.99 -11.46 13.74
C PRO A 375 -11.72 -11.76 15.04
N LEU A 376 -11.75 -13.03 15.44
CA LEU A 376 -12.23 -13.43 16.77
C LEU A 376 -11.09 -13.28 17.79
N LYS A 377 -11.42 -13.28 19.09
CA LYS A 377 -10.43 -13.29 20.18
C LYS A 377 -9.37 -14.40 20.06
N THR A 378 -9.74 -15.54 19.47
CA THR A 378 -8.86 -16.70 19.24
C THR A 378 -8.01 -16.59 17.97
N THR A 379 -8.18 -15.52 17.20
CA THR A 379 -7.51 -15.27 15.91
C THR A 379 -6.56 -14.09 16.06
N ILE A 380 -5.35 -14.23 15.54
CA ILE A 380 -4.40 -13.13 15.42
C ILE A 380 -4.80 -12.26 14.23
N GLY A 381 -5.08 -10.98 14.49
CA GLY A 381 -5.39 -9.99 13.46
C GLY A 381 -4.24 -9.72 12.49
N ARG A 382 -4.53 -8.94 11.44
CA ARG A 382 -3.52 -8.50 10.47
C ARG A 382 -2.43 -7.63 11.11
N GLU A 383 -1.33 -7.44 10.39
CA GLU A 383 -0.32 -6.47 10.81
C GLU A 383 -0.84 -5.03 10.76
N ALA A 384 -0.32 -4.22 11.67
CA ALA A 384 -0.61 -2.81 11.74
C ALA A 384 0.09 -2.03 10.62
N THR A 385 -0.62 -1.07 10.03
CA THR A 385 -0.05 -0.09 9.10
C THR A 385 0.87 0.88 9.84
N ALA A 386 1.64 1.68 9.10
CA ALA A 386 2.48 2.71 9.69
C ALA A 386 1.67 3.74 10.52
N ALA A 387 0.47 4.09 10.08
CA ALA A 387 -0.43 4.99 10.81
C ALA A 387 -0.91 4.37 12.13
N GLU A 388 -1.33 3.10 12.12
CA GLU A 388 -1.80 2.39 13.31
C GLU A 388 -0.68 2.21 14.35
N ARG A 389 0.55 1.90 13.90
CA ARG A 389 1.75 1.84 14.77
C ARG A 389 2.05 3.18 15.44
N GLN A 390 1.74 4.29 14.78
CA GLN A 390 1.95 5.63 15.32
C GLN A 390 0.83 6.09 16.25
N LEU A 391 -0.41 5.65 15.99
CA LEU A 391 -1.59 5.99 16.79
C LEU A 391 -1.72 5.13 18.06
N GLU A 392 -1.25 3.89 18.06
CA GLU A 392 -1.36 3.00 19.23
C GLU A 392 -0.75 3.60 20.50
N PRO A 393 0.49 4.14 20.49
CA PRO A 393 1.06 4.76 21.68
C PRO A 393 0.27 5.99 22.15
N VAL A 394 -0.27 6.78 21.22
CA VAL A 394 -1.10 7.96 21.54
C VAL A 394 -2.40 7.53 22.22
N PHE A 395 -3.06 6.50 21.68
CA PHE A 395 -4.27 5.94 22.27
C PHE A 395 -4.01 5.32 23.64
N ARG A 396 -2.88 4.62 23.82
CA ARG A 396 -2.47 4.02 25.09
C ARG A 396 -2.29 5.09 26.18
N GLU A 397 -1.57 6.17 25.89
CA GLU A 397 -1.41 7.30 26.82
C GLU A 397 -2.75 7.96 27.13
N TYR A 398 -3.58 8.14 26.12
CA TYR A 398 -4.91 8.69 26.29
C TYR A 398 -5.82 7.80 27.16
N LEU A 399 -5.78 6.48 26.97
CA LEU A 399 -6.51 5.53 27.80
C LEU A 399 -6.00 5.57 29.25
N ARG A 400 -4.69 5.66 29.47
CA ARG A 400 -4.11 5.81 30.81
C ARG A 400 -4.62 7.09 31.48
N HIS A 401 -4.70 8.19 30.74
CA HIS A 401 -5.29 9.45 31.23
C HIS A 401 -6.78 9.30 31.59
N LEU A 402 -7.57 8.58 30.80
CA LEU A 402 -8.98 8.30 31.11
C LEU A 402 -9.13 7.46 32.38
N VAL A 403 -8.34 6.39 32.51
CA VAL A 403 -8.35 5.52 33.71
C VAL A 403 -7.92 6.32 34.95
N ALA A 404 -6.86 7.12 34.87
CA ALA A 404 -6.37 7.94 35.99
C ALA A 404 -7.38 9.01 36.45
N ARG A 405 -8.30 9.43 35.58
CA ARG A 405 -9.38 10.39 35.88
C ARG A 405 -10.64 9.74 36.44
N SER A 406 -10.80 8.44 36.28
CA SER A 406 -11.96 7.73 36.82
C SER A 406 -11.91 7.71 38.35
N GLY A 407 -13.05 8.00 38.98
CA GLY A 407 -13.21 7.93 40.43
C GLY A 407 -13.56 6.53 40.94
N ALA A 408 -13.76 5.56 40.04
CA ALA A 408 -14.14 4.20 40.40
C ALA A 408 -12.91 3.36 40.82
N ASP A 409 -13.07 2.43 41.78
CA ASP A 409 -12.05 1.42 42.09
C ASP A 409 -12.10 0.30 41.05
N LEU A 410 -11.29 0.43 39.99
CA LEU A 410 -11.19 -0.54 38.91
C LEU A 410 -9.75 -0.69 38.39
N SER A 411 -9.45 -1.87 37.86
CA SER A 411 -8.22 -2.16 37.11
C SER A 411 -8.54 -2.60 35.69
N LEU A 412 -7.86 -2.02 34.71
CA LEU A 412 -8.01 -2.29 33.29
C LEU A 412 -6.74 -2.95 32.76
N THR A 413 -6.87 -4.13 32.16
CA THR A 413 -5.80 -4.72 31.35
C THR A 413 -5.97 -4.28 29.90
N TYR A 414 -5.06 -3.45 29.40
CA TYR A 414 -5.00 -3.09 27.99
C TYR A 414 -4.18 -4.12 27.21
N ILE A 415 -4.80 -4.73 26.21
CA ILE A 415 -4.15 -5.67 25.30
C ILE A 415 -4.16 -5.04 23.90
N PRO A 416 -3.03 -4.51 23.42
CA PRO A 416 -2.93 -3.92 22.09
C PRO A 416 -3.13 -4.96 20.99
N ALA A 417 -3.32 -4.51 19.75
CA ALA A 417 -3.48 -5.43 18.63
C ALA A 417 -2.18 -6.23 18.41
N PRO A 418 -2.24 -7.50 17.93
CA PRO A 418 -1.06 -8.34 17.82
C PRO A 418 0.10 -7.68 17.05
N GLY A 419 1.30 -7.75 17.62
CA GLY A 419 2.51 -7.12 17.06
C GLY A 419 2.67 -5.63 17.39
N LEU A 420 1.79 -5.05 18.22
CA LEU A 420 1.93 -3.69 18.75
C LEU A 420 2.11 -3.74 20.27
N GLY A 421 3.20 -3.14 20.79
CA GLY A 421 3.41 -2.94 22.23
C GLY A 421 3.28 -4.18 23.11
N GLU A 422 3.35 -3.98 24.43
CA GLU A 422 3.11 -5.03 25.41
C GLU A 422 1.76 -4.83 26.11
N LYS A 423 1.24 -5.90 26.72
CA LYS A 423 0.07 -5.85 27.60
C LYS A 423 0.40 -4.97 28.82
N GLU A 424 -0.54 -4.14 29.21
CA GLU A 424 -0.37 -3.19 30.32
C GLU A 424 -1.55 -3.26 31.28
N ILE A 425 -1.28 -3.21 32.58
CA ILE A 425 -2.31 -3.12 33.63
C ILE A 425 -2.37 -1.68 34.12
N MET A 426 -3.46 -0.99 33.81
CA MET A 426 -3.76 0.37 34.23
C MET A 426 -4.69 0.35 35.44
N ARG A 427 -4.40 1.15 36.48
CA ARG A 427 -5.22 1.25 37.70
C ARG A 427 -5.72 2.68 37.87
N THR A 428 -6.92 2.82 38.42
CA THR A 428 -7.42 4.15 38.82
C THR A 428 -6.74 4.60 40.10
N LYS A 429 -6.83 5.90 40.43
CA LYS A 429 -6.27 6.43 41.69
C LYS A 429 -6.86 5.74 42.93
N ALA A 430 -8.16 5.42 42.90
CA ALA A 430 -8.83 4.68 43.97
C ALA A 430 -8.27 3.25 44.10
N ALA A 431 -8.06 2.56 42.98
CA ALA A 431 -7.45 1.23 42.93
C ALA A 431 -5.98 1.22 43.37
N GLU A 432 -5.21 2.25 43.00
CA GLU A 432 -3.82 2.41 43.43
C GLU A 432 -3.72 2.64 44.94
N ALA A 433 -4.56 3.53 45.49
CA ALA A 433 -4.64 3.79 46.92
C ALA A 433 -5.00 2.52 47.73
N ALA A 434 -5.98 1.74 47.25
CA ALA A 434 -6.37 0.47 47.88
C ALA A 434 -5.25 -0.59 47.84
N SER A 435 -4.45 -0.63 46.77
CA SER A 435 -3.32 -1.55 46.64
C SER A 435 -2.12 -1.18 47.51
N LEU A 436 -1.94 0.10 47.83
CA LEU A 436 -0.90 0.59 48.74
C LEU A 436 -1.26 0.32 50.20
N SER A 437 -2.53 0.48 50.59
CA SER A 437 -2.99 0.15 51.95
C SER A 437 -2.90 -1.34 52.29
N GLN A 438 -2.95 -2.24 51.30
CA GLN A 438 -2.77 -3.68 51.53
C GLN A 438 -1.30 -4.12 51.71
N LYS A 439 -0.32 -3.26 51.37
CA LYS A 439 1.10 -3.58 51.55
C LYS A 439 1.62 -3.35 52.97
N ASP A 440 0.96 -2.51 53.76
CA ASP A 440 1.37 -2.18 55.13
C ASP A 440 0.80 -3.12 56.20
N ASP A 441 -0.21 -3.93 55.87
CA ASP A 441 -0.89 -4.87 56.80
C ASP A 441 -0.44 -6.34 56.65
N ALA A 442 0.79 -6.58 56.21
CA ALA A 442 1.38 -7.93 56.16
C ALA A 442 1.78 -8.49 57.54
N THR A 443 0.92 -8.32 58.56
CA THR A 443 1.10 -8.93 59.88
C THR A 443 -0.21 -9.25 60.60
N THR A 444 -1.29 -9.67 59.93
CA THR A 444 -2.33 -10.44 60.64
C THR A 444 -3.05 -11.42 59.71
N ILE A 445 -2.78 -12.71 59.91
CA ILE A 445 -3.58 -13.80 59.38
C ILE A 445 -4.92 -13.80 60.14
N THR A 446 -6.01 -13.43 59.48
CA THR A 446 -7.33 -14.00 59.79
C THR A 446 -8.17 -14.12 58.54
N THR A 447 -8.59 -15.36 58.31
CA THR A 447 -9.59 -15.80 57.34
C THR A 447 -10.95 -15.17 57.61
N SER A 448 -11.45 -14.36 56.69
CA SER A 448 -12.87 -14.35 56.33
C SER A 448 -13.05 -13.84 54.91
N SER A 449 -13.57 -14.74 54.08
CA SER A 449 -13.98 -14.54 52.70
C SER A 449 -15.34 -13.85 52.67
N GLU A 450 -15.42 -12.66 52.06
CA GLU A 450 -16.41 -12.25 51.05
C GLU A 450 -16.33 -10.71 50.81
N ASP A 451 -16.32 -10.34 49.52
CA ASP A 451 -16.58 -9.00 48.97
C ASP A 451 -15.67 -7.80 49.27
N THR A 452 -14.47 -7.83 48.66
CA THR A 452 -13.91 -6.63 48.00
C THR A 452 -13.12 -7.02 46.76
N LYS A 453 -13.79 -7.70 45.80
CA LYS A 453 -13.20 -7.99 44.49
C LYS A 453 -13.11 -6.68 43.71
N GLN A 454 -11.92 -6.09 43.66
CA GLN A 454 -11.57 -4.99 42.77
C GLN A 454 -12.15 -5.25 41.35
N LYS A 455 -12.82 -4.24 40.78
CA LYS A 455 -13.48 -4.39 39.47
C LYS A 455 -12.41 -4.48 38.36
N HIS A 456 -12.17 -5.68 37.85
CA HIS A 456 -11.21 -5.91 36.76
C HIS A 456 -11.88 -6.04 35.38
N MET A 457 -11.26 -5.50 34.34
CA MET A 457 -11.70 -5.62 32.94
C MET A 457 -10.52 -5.76 31.96
N ASP A 458 -10.65 -6.65 30.99
CA ASP A 458 -9.74 -6.75 29.85
C ASP A 458 -10.29 -5.91 28.69
N PHE A 459 -9.44 -5.07 28.11
CA PHE A 459 -9.72 -4.23 26.96
C PHE A 459 -8.76 -4.60 25.82
N GLN A 460 -9.21 -5.49 24.93
CA GLN A 460 -8.38 -6.14 23.91
C GLN A 460 -8.72 -5.64 22.51
N MET A 461 -7.71 -5.23 21.75
CA MET A 461 -7.86 -4.86 20.34
C MET A 461 -7.74 -6.12 19.47
N LEU A 462 -8.80 -6.45 18.73
CA LEU A 462 -8.82 -7.63 17.85
C LEU A 462 -8.13 -7.36 16.51
N THR A 463 -8.14 -6.10 16.07
CA THR A 463 -7.56 -5.64 14.81
C THR A 463 -6.92 -4.25 15.00
N PRO A 464 -5.77 -3.97 14.37
CA PRO A 464 -5.16 -2.64 14.39
C PRO A 464 -6.07 -1.54 13.81
N ALA A 465 -7.07 -1.90 12.99
CA ALA A 465 -8.01 -0.95 12.39
C ALA A 465 -8.77 -0.10 13.43
N PHE A 466 -8.86 -0.56 14.68
CA PHE A 466 -9.47 0.22 15.76
C PHE A 466 -8.84 1.61 15.88
N TYR A 467 -7.51 1.76 15.82
CA TYR A 467 -6.85 3.04 16.11
C TYR A 467 -7.18 4.13 15.10
N THR A 468 -7.15 3.81 13.79
CA THR A 468 -7.51 4.75 12.72
C THR A 468 -9.02 5.03 12.65
N ARG A 469 -9.85 4.10 13.16
CA ARG A 469 -11.29 4.32 13.32
C ARG A 469 -11.61 5.18 14.52
N PHE A 470 -10.92 5.00 15.65
CA PHE A 470 -11.18 5.71 16.90
C PHE A 470 -11.06 7.23 16.73
N VAL A 471 -10.02 7.71 16.03
CA VAL A 471 -9.80 9.15 15.73
C VAL A 471 -10.91 9.80 14.90
N ARG A 472 -11.77 9.01 14.25
CA ARG A 472 -12.87 9.50 13.40
C ARG A 472 -14.15 9.80 14.17
N TYR A 473 -14.31 9.23 15.36
CA TYR A 473 -15.46 9.50 16.21
C TYR A 473 -15.35 10.86 16.90
N ALA A 474 -16.49 11.48 17.20
CA ALA A 474 -16.54 12.71 17.99
C ALA A 474 -16.56 12.44 19.51
N HIS A 475 -17.15 11.31 19.91
CA HIS A 475 -17.34 10.92 21.31
C HIS A 475 -16.70 9.57 21.62
N ASP A 476 -15.94 9.52 22.71
CA ASP A 476 -15.13 8.35 23.05
C ASP A 476 -15.99 7.13 23.40
N PHE A 477 -17.07 7.34 24.17
CA PHE A 477 -18.00 6.25 24.54
C PHE A 477 -18.78 5.72 23.32
N GLU A 478 -19.18 6.60 22.39
CA GLU A 478 -19.79 6.20 21.12
C GLU A 478 -18.82 5.35 20.30
N ALA A 479 -17.55 5.79 20.20
CA ALA A 479 -16.50 5.07 19.50
C ALA A 479 -16.35 3.65 20.05
N VAL A 480 -16.13 3.51 21.35
CA VAL A 480 -15.92 2.20 21.99
C VAL A 480 -17.18 1.33 21.86
N PHE A 481 -18.38 1.89 22.03
CA PHE A 481 -19.61 1.12 21.90
C PHE A 481 -19.84 0.63 20.47
N ALA A 482 -19.64 1.48 19.47
CA ALA A 482 -19.75 1.10 18.05
C ALA A 482 -18.69 0.08 17.66
N GLU A 483 -17.44 0.26 18.10
CA GLU A 483 -16.34 -0.67 17.81
C GLU A 483 -16.49 -2.02 18.53
N LEU A 484 -17.09 -2.06 19.72
CA LEU A 484 -17.41 -3.31 20.43
C LEU A 484 -18.62 -4.02 19.83
N ARG A 485 -19.74 -3.31 19.67
CA ARG A 485 -21.03 -3.91 19.33
C ARG A 485 -21.21 -4.09 17.84
N ASP A 486 -20.91 -3.06 17.04
CA ASP A 486 -21.26 -2.98 15.63
C ASP A 486 -20.15 -3.48 14.72
N ASN A 487 -18.93 -2.96 14.92
CA ASN A 487 -17.77 -3.24 14.05
C ASN A 487 -16.91 -4.41 14.55
N GLN A 488 -17.00 -4.78 15.82
CA GLN A 488 -16.27 -5.91 16.44
C GLN A 488 -14.75 -5.83 16.26
N THR A 489 -14.18 -4.62 16.34
CA THR A 489 -12.73 -4.43 16.26
C THR A 489 -12.04 -4.58 17.61
N ILE A 490 -12.83 -4.64 18.69
CA ILE A 490 -12.36 -4.79 20.08
C ILE A 490 -13.18 -5.85 20.82
N HIS A 491 -12.58 -6.41 21.87
CA HIS A 491 -13.23 -7.29 22.83
C HIS A 491 -13.03 -6.74 24.24
N VAL A 492 -14.12 -6.66 25.00
CA VAL A 492 -14.12 -6.19 26.38
C VAL A 492 -14.72 -7.26 27.28
N SER A 493 -14.00 -7.70 28.31
CA SER A 493 -14.48 -8.81 29.16
C SER A 493 -15.65 -8.45 30.07
N ARG A 494 -15.74 -7.17 30.50
CA ARG A 494 -16.81 -6.62 31.34
C ARG A 494 -17.35 -5.29 30.79
N PRO A 495 -18.10 -5.29 29.68
CA PRO A 495 -18.56 -4.07 29.01
C PRO A 495 -19.34 -3.09 29.89
N GLU A 496 -19.98 -3.58 30.95
CA GLU A 496 -20.72 -2.79 31.94
C GLU A 496 -19.85 -1.77 32.69
N LEU A 497 -18.53 -1.93 32.71
CA LEU A 497 -17.59 -1.02 33.36
C LEU A 497 -17.09 0.12 32.45
N LEU A 498 -17.37 0.07 31.14
CA LEU A 498 -16.94 1.10 30.18
C LEU A 498 -17.41 2.52 30.51
N PRO A 499 -18.65 2.75 30.99
CA PRO A 499 -19.09 4.09 31.36
C PRO A 499 -18.25 4.74 32.46
N GLU A 500 -17.68 3.96 33.38
CA GLU A 500 -16.84 4.49 34.48
C GLU A 500 -15.52 5.09 33.98
N ILE A 501 -15.09 4.75 32.75
CA ILE A 501 -13.84 5.21 32.14
C ILE A 501 -14.10 6.27 31.07
N PHE A 502 -15.06 6.02 30.18
CA PHE A 502 -15.27 6.83 28.97
C PHE A 502 -16.34 7.91 29.11
N VAL A 503 -17.16 7.90 30.17
CA VAL A 503 -18.19 8.94 30.40
C VAL A 503 -17.69 9.92 31.47
N SER A 504 -17.21 11.07 31.02
CA SER A 504 -16.80 12.15 31.93
C SER A 504 -18.02 12.84 32.56
N LYS A 505 -18.09 12.89 33.90
CA LYS A 505 -19.07 13.69 34.65
C LYS A 505 -18.73 15.19 34.66
N THR A 506 -17.51 15.55 34.25
CA THR A 506 -17.04 16.95 34.19
C THR A 506 -17.10 17.45 32.73
N PRO A 507 -17.67 18.64 32.47
CA PRO A 507 -17.69 19.21 31.13
C PRO A 507 -16.26 19.48 30.64
N ALA A 508 -15.99 19.20 29.36
CA ALA A 508 -14.69 19.45 28.76
C ALA A 508 -14.32 20.95 28.82
N ALA A 509 -13.10 21.24 29.27
CA ALA A 509 -12.55 22.60 29.29
C ALA A 509 -12.49 23.19 27.85
N PRO A 510 -12.66 24.52 27.70
CA PRO A 510 -12.50 25.16 26.41
C PRO A 510 -11.07 24.99 25.87
N LEU A 511 -10.96 24.87 24.54
CA LEU A 511 -9.69 24.72 23.83
C LEU A 511 -8.73 25.88 24.12
N SER A 512 -7.65 25.61 24.84
CA SER A 512 -6.46 26.46 24.87
C SER A 512 -5.48 25.97 23.79
N VAL A 513 -5.30 26.75 22.74
CA VAL A 513 -4.36 26.39 21.67
C VAL A 513 -3.03 27.09 21.93
N GLY A 514 -1.94 26.33 22.04
CA GLY A 514 -0.62 26.84 22.40
C GLY A 514 0.16 27.50 21.26
N SER A 515 -0.15 27.17 20.00
CA SER A 515 0.51 27.74 18.81
C SER A 515 -0.43 27.96 17.62
N ALA A 516 -0.04 28.84 16.68
CA ALA A 516 -0.80 29.06 15.44
C ALA A 516 -0.90 27.78 14.58
N ARG A 517 0.14 26.94 14.57
CA ARG A 517 0.15 25.64 13.89
C ARG A 517 -0.94 24.73 14.43
N ASP A 518 -1.01 24.60 15.75
CA ASP A 518 -2.03 23.78 16.41
C ASP A 518 -3.44 24.26 16.05
N ALA A 519 -3.64 25.58 16.00
CA ALA A 519 -4.94 26.16 15.65
C ALA A 519 -5.37 25.76 14.23
N VAL A 520 -4.44 25.79 13.28
CA VAL A 520 -4.68 25.39 11.89
C VAL A 520 -4.92 23.89 11.79
N CYS A 521 -4.06 23.07 12.38
CA CYS A 521 -4.13 21.61 12.28
C CYS A 521 -5.43 21.07 12.90
N PHE A 522 -5.79 21.50 14.11
CA PHE A 522 -7.01 21.00 14.76
C PHE A 522 -8.30 21.57 14.16
N ARG A 523 -8.26 22.78 13.56
CA ARG A 523 -9.37 23.25 12.72
C ARG A 523 -9.54 22.38 11.48
N ALA A 524 -8.45 21.98 10.83
CA ALA A 524 -8.49 21.08 9.68
C ALA A 524 -8.98 19.67 10.07
N ILE A 525 -8.45 19.08 11.15
CA ILE A 525 -8.92 17.78 11.69
C ILE A 525 -10.42 17.85 11.98
N LYS A 526 -10.90 18.91 12.63
CA LYS A 526 -12.33 19.09 12.92
C LYS A 526 -13.16 19.20 11.63
N ALA A 527 -12.70 19.97 10.64
CA ALA A 527 -13.41 20.18 9.38
C ALA A 527 -13.45 18.93 8.49
N LEU A 528 -12.43 18.08 8.56
CA LEU A 528 -12.30 16.86 7.76
C LEU A 528 -12.90 15.63 8.44
N ARG A 529 -13.17 15.66 9.75
CA ARG A 529 -13.68 14.51 10.50
C ARG A 529 -15.02 14.02 9.97
N GLN A 530 -15.12 12.71 9.74
CA GLN A 530 -16.34 12.01 9.39
C GLN A 530 -16.39 10.69 10.16
N PRO A 531 -17.57 10.25 10.65
CA PRO A 531 -17.71 8.95 11.30
C PRO A 531 -17.25 7.83 10.36
N PRO A 532 -16.57 6.79 10.87
CA PRO A 532 -16.12 5.71 10.01
C PRO A 532 -17.32 4.91 9.49
N GLU A 533 -17.20 4.39 8.27
CA GLU A 533 -18.21 3.48 7.73
C GLU A 533 -18.33 2.23 8.61
N ARG A 534 -19.56 1.70 8.72
CA ARG A 534 -19.84 0.49 9.46
C ARG A 534 -19.23 -0.70 8.72
N ILE A 535 -18.56 -1.59 9.46
CA ILE A 535 -18.02 -2.82 8.87
C ILE A 535 -19.20 -3.75 8.53
N GLU A 536 -19.34 -4.12 7.25
CA GLU A 536 -20.40 -5.02 6.79
C GLU A 536 -20.27 -6.40 7.46
N ARG A 537 -21.42 -6.95 7.87
CA ARG A 537 -21.48 -8.27 8.49
C ARG A 537 -21.78 -9.34 7.44
N PRO A 538 -21.10 -10.50 7.46
CA PRO A 538 -21.51 -11.62 6.65
C PRO A 538 -22.91 -12.08 7.08
N LEU A 539 -23.87 -12.04 6.15
CA LEU A 539 -25.19 -12.64 6.33
C LEU A 539 -25.01 -14.12 6.64
N THR A 540 -25.60 -14.62 7.71
CA THR A 540 -25.69 -16.08 7.89
C THR A 540 -26.62 -16.63 6.81
N SER A 541 -26.45 -17.90 6.40
CA SER A 541 -27.37 -18.52 5.42
C SER A 541 -28.84 -18.58 5.86
N ALA A 542 -29.11 -18.26 7.14
CA ALA A 542 -30.44 -18.16 7.72
C ALA A 542 -30.95 -16.70 7.85
N ALA A 543 -30.06 -15.71 7.79
CA ALA A 543 -30.46 -14.32 7.71
C ALA A 543 -30.92 -14.06 6.27
N ALA A 544 -32.22 -13.78 6.09
CA ALA A 544 -32.69 -13.14 4.88
C ALA A 544 -31.78 -11.94 4.60
N ALA A 545 -31.47 -11.67 3.31
CA ALA A 545 -30.82 -10.43 2.93
C ALA A 545 -31.51 -9.30 3.70
N PRO A 546 -30.77 -8.37 4.34
CA PRO A 546 -31.43 -7.24 4.94
C PRO A 546 -32.25 -6.64 3.80
N ALA A 547 -33.53 -6.34 4.05
CA ALA A 547 -34.22 -5.39 3.19
C ALA A 547 -33.21 -4.28 2.93
N LYS A 548 -32.95 -3.93 1.66
CA LYS A 548 -32.14 -2.75 1.33
C LYS A 548 -32.61 -1.69 2.31
N ASP A 549 -31.80 -1.36 3.30
CA ASP A 549 -32.17 -0.35 4.27
C ASP A 549 -32.06 0.93 3.45
N THR A 550 -33.18 1.26 2.80
CA THR A 550 -33.45 2.53 2.14
C THR A 550 -33.59 3.64 3.17
N ALA A 551 -33.32 3.35 4.45
CA ALA A 551 -32.77 4.33 5.35
C ALA A 551 -31.47 4.84 4.74
N THR A 552 -31.59 5.90 3.94
CA THR A 552 -30.54 6.90 3.79
C THR A 552 -29.99 7.16 5.18
N HIS A 553 -28.88 6.53 5.52
CA HIS A 553 -28.10 6.88 6.68
C HIS A 553 -27.63 8.30 6.42
N THR A 554 -28.40 9.27 6.89
CA THR A 554 -27.92 10.64 7.05
C THR A 554 -26.76 10.53 8.02
N VAL A 555 -25.54 10.46 7.48
CA VAL A 555 -24.31 10.64 8.25
C VAL A 555 -24.52 11.94 9.02
N ARG A 556 -24.79 11.83 10.31
CA ARG A 556 -25.04 12.99 11.16
C ARG A 556 -23.76 13.80 11.11
N ASP A 557 -23.83 15.03 10.60
CA ASP A 557 -22.63 15.83 10.39
C ASP A 557 -21.95 16.11 11.73
N VAL A 558 -20.87 15.38 12.02
CA VAL A 558 -20.10 15.51 13.26
C VAL A 558 -19.18 16.74 13.27
N ARG A 559 -19.02 17.45 12.15
CA ARG A 559 -18.11 18.60 12.02
C ARG A 559 -18.56 19.80 12.86
N GLY A 560 -19.84 19.88 13.21
CA GLY A 560 -20.40 20.89 14.11
C GLY A 560 -20.08 20.68 15.59
N PHE A 561 -19.60 19.50 16.00
CA PHE A 561 -19.42 19.15 17.40
C PHE A 561 -18.09 19.67 17.99
N ARG A 562 -17.94 19.56 19.31
CA ARG A 562 -16.69 19.89 20.02
C ARG A 562 -15.55 18.98 19.52
N ILE A 563 -14.31 19.40 19.76
CA ILE A 563 -13.15 18.51 19.56
C ILE A 563 -13.34 17.20 20.35
N SER A 564 -12.80 16.08 19.85
CA SER A 564 -12.92 14.82 20.59
C SER A 564 -12.10 14.81 21.87
N GLY A 565 -12.40 13.88 22.77
CA GLY A 565 -11.68 13.72 24.03
C GLY A 565 -10.19 13.49 23.81
N MET A 566 -9.83 12.69 22.81
CA MET A 566 -8.43 12.43 22.46
C MET A 566 -7.72 13.63 21.85
N ASP A 567 -8.39 14.44 21.01
CA ASP A 567 -7.81 15.69 20.50
C ASP A 567 -7.50 16.66 21.65
N GLY A 568 -8.44 16.78 22.60
CA GLY A 568 -8.27 17.63 23.78
C GLY A 568 -7.13 17.15 24.69
N PHE A 569 -6.97 15.83 24.83
CA PHE A 569 -5.82 15.24 25.53
C PHE A 569 -4.50 15.58 24.83
N VAL A 570 -4.40 15.36 23.52
CA VAL A 570 -3.17 15.65 22.76
C VAL A 570 -2.82 17.13 22.81
N LEU A 571 -3.81 18.03 22.77
CA LEU A 571 -3.57 19.46 22.89
C LEU A 571 -3.07 19.90 24.27
N GLY A 572 -3.59 19.31 25.33
CA GLY A 572 -3.34 19.76 26.71
C GLY A 572 -2.25 19.00 27.48
N HIS A 573 -1.93 17.77 27.09
CA HIS A 573 -1.11 16.85 27.90
C HIS A 573 0.02 16.17 27.11
N ALA A 574 -0.05 16.09 25.78
CA ALA A 574 0.98 15.43 25.00
C ALA A 574 2.22 16.31 24.82
N ASP A 575 3.39 15.67 24.74
CA ASP A 575 4.63 16.37 24.38
C ASP A 575 4.61 16.84 22.91
N GLY A 576 5.54 17.73 22.55
CA GLY A 576 5.60 18.29 21.20
C GLY A 576 5.87 17.26 20.10
N ALA A 577 6.51 16.13 20.39
CA ALA A 577 6.84 15.11 19.40
C ALA A 577 5.62 14.21 19.11
N MET A 578 4.94 13.74 20.16
CA MET A 578 3.70 12.98 20.10
C MET A 578 2.60 13.78 19.42
N LYS A 579 2.48 15.06 19.77
CA LYS A 579 1.52 15.97 19.14
C LYS A 579 1.74 16.11 17.64
N ARG A 580 2.98 16.39 17.20
CA ARG A 580 3.31 16.48 15.77
C ARG A 580 3.02 15.17 15.02
N ARG A 581 3.33 14.03 15.66
CA ARG A 581 3.05 12.70 15.10
C ARG A 581 1.55 12.46 14.93
N TYR A 582 0.77 12.77 15.96
CA TYR A 582 -0.69 12.64 15.93
C TYR A 582 -1.32 13.53 14.86
N GLU A 583 -0.96 14.82 14.82
CA GLU A 583 -1.46 15.78 13.83
C GLU A 583 -1.21 15.29 12.41
N SER A 584 0.02 14.86 12.13
CA SER A 584 0.43 14.40 10.81
C SER A 584 -0.35 13.15 10.38
N VAL A 585 -0.39 12.11 11.23
CA VAL A 585 -1.05 10.84 10.90
C VAL A 585 -2.56 11.01 10.75
N VAL A 586 -3.23 11.74 11.64
CA VAL A 586 -4.69 11.94 11.56
C VAL A 586 -5.07 12.74 10.31
N LEU A 587 -4.31 13.79 9.97
CA LEU A 587 -4.55 14.54 8.75
C LEU A 587 -4.30 13.69 7.50
N GLN A 588 -3.22 12.89 7.47
CA GLN A 588 -2.96 11.94 6.38
C GLN A 588 -4.12 10.95 6.20
N GLU A 589 -4.62 10.35 7.28
CA GLU A 589 -5.73 9.40 7.24
C GLU A 589 -7.01 10.05 6.69
N PHE A 590 -7.31 11.29 7.08
CA PHE A 590 -8.50 12.00 6.60
C PHE A 590 -8.36 12.45 5.14
N LEU A 591 -7.17 12.89 4.73
CA LEU A 591 -6.89 13.24 3.34
C LEU A 591 -6.87 12.00 2.44
N ALA A 592 -6.35 10.88 2.92
CA ALA A 592 -6.32 9.62 2.19
C ALA A 592 -7.74 9.16 1.86
N ASP A 593 -8.66 9.31 2.80
CA ASP A 593 -10.07 9.00 2.59
C ASP A 593 -10.71 9.86 1.48
N LYS A 594 -10.38 11.15 1.45
CA LYS A 594 -10.93 12.10 0.46
C LYS A 594 -10.28 12.01 -0.92
N LEU A 595 -8.98 11.75 -0.99
CA LEU A 595 -8.18 11.91 -2.22
C LEU A 595 -7.62 10.60 -2.78
N ALA A 596 -7.57 9.55 -1.95
CA ALA A 596 -6.88 8.30 -2.25
C ALA A 596 -7.69 7.04 -1.86
N GLY A 597 -9.02 7.17 -1.76
CA GLY A 597 -9.92 6.04 -1.46
C GLY A 597 -9.60 5.34 -0.14
N GLY A 598 -9.10 6.08 0.85
CA GLY A 598 -8.73 5.57 2.17
C GLY A 598 -7.31 4.97 2.26
N SER A 599 -6.53 4.98 1.18
CA SER A 599 -5.16 4.43 1.19
C SER A 599 -4.11 5.51 1.39
N THR A 600 -3.42 5.47 2.54
CA THR A 600 -2.29 6.35 2.85
C THR A 600 -1.08 6.10 1.93
N GLU A 601 -0.89 4.87 1.45
CA GLU A 601 0.15 4.53 0.46
C GLU A 601 -0.13 5.16 -0.90
N VAL A 602 -1.39 5.13 -1.35
CA VAL A 602 -1.80 5.82 -2.59
C VAL A 602 -1.68 7.33 -2.42
N LEU A 603 -2.06 7.88 -1.26
CA LEU A 603 -1.85 9.30 -0.95
C LEU A 603 -0.37 9.66 -0.98
N TRP A 604 0.49 8.81 -0.44
CA TRP A 604 1.95 8.99 -0.48
C TRP A 604 2.49 8.94 -1.90
N LEU A 605 2.03 7.99 -2.73
CA LEU A 605 2.36 7.90 -4.16
C LEU A 605 1.90 9.13 -4.94
N GLN A 606 0.67 9.61 -4.71
CA GLN A 606 0.18 10.87 -5.28
C GLN A 606 1.06 12.04 -4.83
N GLY A 607 1.42 12.08 -3.55
CA GLY A 607 2.39 13.02 -3.00
C GLY A 607 3.74 12.94 -3.72
N LEU A 608 4.26 11.74 -4.00
CA LEU A 608 5.49 11.51 -4.77
C LEU A 608 5.38 12.04 -6.19
N VAL A 609 4.25 11.83 -6.86
CA VAL A 609 3.99 12.35 -8.22
C VAL A 609 3.92 13.88 -8.20
N VAL A 610 3.24 14.47 -7.22
CA VAL A 610 3.19 15.92 -7.03
C VAL A 610 4.57 16.49 -6.69
N ARG A 611 5.36 15.81 -5.85
CA ARG A 611 6.78 16.15 -5.58
C ARG A 611 7.59 16.13 -6.87
N GLY A 612 7.42 15.11 -7.69
CA GLY A 612 8.04 15.03 -9.02
C GLY A 612 7.63 16.22 -9.88
N ALA A 613 6.34 16.50 -9.99
CA ALA A 613 5.83 17.63 -10.78
C ALA A 613 6.30 19.01 -10.25
N ALA A 614 6.45 19.19 -8.95
CA ALA A 614 6.96 20.43 -8.35
C ALA A 614 8.49 20.55 -8.49
N ALA A 615 9.22 19.43 -8.40
CA ALA A 615 10.65 19.35 -8.62
C ALA A 615 11.05 19.54 -10.09
N PHE A 616 10.15 19.19 -11.02
CA PHE A 616 10.22 19.52 -12.43
C PHE A 616 9.23 20.65 -12.71
N PRO A 617 9.51 21.91 -12.28
CA PRO A 617 8.68 23.02 -12.72
C PRO A 617 8.58 22.92 -14.23
N ALA A 618 7.35 23.01 -14.75
CA ALA A 618 7.10 23.09 -16.18
C ALA A 618 8.20 23.98 -16.76
N HIS A 619 8.96 23.44 -17.73
CA HIS A 619 10.08 24.14 -18.36
C HIS A 619 9.75 25.63 -18.37
N PRO A 620 10.60 26.53 -17.81
CA PRO A 620 10.34 27.95 -17.94
C PRO A 620 9.98 28.16 -19.40
N LYS A 621 8.75 28.61 -19.67
CA LYS A 621 8.33 28.98 -21.03
C LYS A 621 9.51 29.76 -21.55
N ASN A 622 10.16 29.24 -22.58
CA ASN A 622 11.45 29.67 -23.06
C ASN A 622 11.49 31.21 -23.05
N THR A 623 12.02 31.83 -21.99
CA THR A 623 12.27 33.27 -21.89
C THR A 623 13.70 33.53 -22.32
N ASN A 624 14.22 32.70 -23.23
CA ASN A 624 14.96 33.28 -24.33
C ASN A 624 13.93 34.18 -25.03
N SER A 625 14.00 35.49 -24.79
CA SER A 625 13.56 36.43 -25.81
C SER A 625 14.19 35.92 -27.11
N PRO A 626 13.41 35.35 -28.04
CA PRO A 626 13.96 35.06 -29.34
C PRO A 626 14.36 36.43 -29.88
N VAL A 627 15.54 36.51 -30.46
CA VAL A 627 15.87 37.62 -31.36
C VAL A 627 14.65 37.80 -32.28
N THR A 628 13.94 38.91 -32.11
CA THR A 628 12.66 39.16 -32.77
C THR A 628 12.94 39.35 -34.25
N MET A 629 12.65 38.34 -35.06
CA MET A 629 12.66 38.50 -36.50
C MET A 629 11.36 39.20 -36.90
N PRO A 630 11.41 40.35 -37.58
CA PRO A 630 10.20 41.00 -38.10
C PRO A 630 9.45 40.02 -39.00
N LEU A 631 8.11 40.06 -38.99
CA LEU A 631 7.32 39.17 -39.84
C LEU A 631 7.66 39.43 -41.31
N SER A 632 8.09 38.41 -42.03
CA SER A 632 8.42 38.50 -43.45
C SER A 632 7.74 37.41 -44.25
N GLY A 633 7.52 37.69 -45.54
CA GLY A 633 6.94 36.74 -46.45
C GLY A 633 7.03 37.17 -47.91
N HIS A 634 6.57 36.29 -48.79
CA HIS A 634 6.63 36.49 -50.22
C HIS A 634 5.52 35.72 -50.95
N CYS A 635 5.16 36.19 -52.16
CA CYS A 635 4.25 35.46 -53.04
C CYS A 635 4.87 34.16 -53.57
N LEU A 636 4.09 33.32 -54.26
CA LEU A 636 4.56 32.05 -54.82
C LEU A 636 5.76 32.22 -55.77
N CYS A 637 5.72 33.21 -56.67
CA CYS A 637 6.83 33.48 -57.60
C CYS A 637 7.95 34.36 -57.00
N LYS A 638 7.83 34.78 -55.73
CA LYS A 638 8.75 35.68 -55.02
C LYS A 638 8.89 37.11 -55.58
N ALA A 639 8.11 37.48 -56.61
CA ALA A 639 8.14 38.83 -57.16
C ALA A 639 7.59 39.90 -56.20
N VAL A 640 6.65 39.52 -55.32
CA VAL A 640 6.16 40.35 -54.22
C VAL A 640 6.73 39.84 -52.91
N THR A 641 7.33 40.75 -52.15
CA THR A 641 7.86 40.50 -50.81
C THR A 641 7.30 41.54 -49.84
N TYR A 642 7.20 41.19 -48.56
CA TYR A 642 6.73 42.12 -47.55
C TYR A 642 7.37 41.87 -46.18
N THR A 643 7.44 42.94 -45.38
CA THR A 643 7.94 42.92 -43.99
C THR A 643 6.99 43.69 -43.08
N VAL A 644 6.84 43.24 -41.84
CA VAL A 644 6.06 43.92 -40.80
C VAL A 644 6.94 44.16 -39.59
N ASP A 645 7.02 45.42 -39.17
CA ASP A 645 7.75 45.85 -37.98
C ASP A 645 6.91 45.63 -36.71
N VAL A 646 6.72 44.35 -36.36
CA VAL A 646 6.06 43.90 -35.12
C VAL A 646 6.70 42.62 -34.61
N ASP A 647 6.68 42.43 -33.28
CA ASP A 647 7.19 41.22 -32.64
C ASP A 647 6.27 40.01 -32.87
N ALA A 648 4.96 40.24 -33.03
CA ALA A 648 3.94 39.22 -33.30
C ALA A 648 2.69 39.83 -33.96
N PRO A 649 1.89 39.05 -34.71
CA PRO A 649 0.57 39.50 -35.17
C PRO A 649 -0.34 39.84 -34.00
N LEU A 650 -1.24 40.83 -34.19
CA LEU A 650 -2.30 41.16 -33.23
C LEU A 650 -3.26 39.98 -33.03
N LEU A 651 -3.49 39.23 -34.11
CA LEU A 651 -4.33 38.05 -34.12
C LEU A 651 -3.86 37.10 -35.22
N THR A 652 -3.84 35.79 -34.93
CA THR A 652 -3.69 34.75 -35.95
C THR A 652 -4.92 33.85 -35.90
N GLY A 653 -5.59 33.66 -37.03
CA GLY A 653 -6.85 32.92 -37.04
C GLY A 653 -7.23 32.30 -38.37
N TYR A 654 -8.25 31.43 -38.31
CA TYR A 654 -8.86 30.81 -39.48
C TYR A 654 -10.14 31.57 -39.84
N ASP A 655 -10.17 32.20 -41.01
CA ASP A 655 -11.38 32.83 -41.54
C ASP A 655 -12.12 31.88 -42.48
N HIS A 656 -13.33 31.53 -42.08
CA HIS A 656 -14.20 30.58 -42.74
C HIS A 656 -15.21 31.22 -43.71
N CYS A 657 -15.17 32.54 -43.97
CA CYS A 657 -16.15 33.14 -44.89
C CYS A 657 -15.99 32.63 -46.34
N ASP A 658 -17.10 32.58 -47.10
CA ASP A 658 -17.13 32.04 -48.47
C ASP A 658 -16.13 32.74 -49.40
N ASP A 659 -15.98 34.06 -49.27
CA ASP A 659 -14.99 34.82 -50.03
C ASP A 659 -13.53 34.40 -49.71
N CYS A 660 -13.23 34.12 -48.44
CA CYS A 660 -11.90 33.65 -48.02
C CYS A 660 -11.63 32.23 -48.49
N GLN A 661 -12.65 31.35 -48.51
CA GLN A 661 -12.55 30.01 -49.08
C GLN A 661 -12.29 30.06 -50.60
N ARG A 662 -13.05 30.88 -51.32
CA ARG A 662 -12.89 31.07 -52.78
C ARG A 662 -11.54 31.66 -53.15
N GLN A 663 -11.04 32.62 -52.38
CA GLN A 663 -9.76 33.27 -52.68
C GLN A 663 -8.56 32.37 -52.38
N SER A 664 -8.60 31.61 -51.27
CA SER A 664 -7.49 30.71 -50.91
C SER A 664 -7.53 29.39 -51.67
N GLY A 665 -8.71 29.00 -52.19
CA GLY A 665 -8.96 27.66 -52.74
C GLY A 665 -8.96 26.57 -51.66
N SER A 666 -9.00 26.95 -50.39
CA SER A 666 -8.96 26.07 -49.21
C SER A 666 -10.25 26.18 -48.40
N THR A 667 -10.42 25.29 -47.42
CA THR A 667 -11.59 25.26 -46.52
C THR A 667 -11.70 26.49 -45.61
N TYR A 668 -10.61 27.24 -45.46
CA TYR A 668 -10.54 28.53 -44.78
C TYR A 668 -9.30 29.30 -45.26
N SER A 669 -9.19 30.57 -44.87
CA SER A 669 -7.96 31.35 -45.02
C SER A 669 -7.26 31.49 -43.67
N LEU A 670 -5.99 31.07 -43.58
CA LEU A 670 -5.15 31.42 -42.43
C LEU A 670 -4.73 32.90 -42.56
N VAL A 671 -5.11 33.71 -41.59
CA VAL A 671 -4.85 35.16 -41.57
C VAL A 671 -4.02 35.57 -40.36
N ALA A 672 -3.14 36.56 -40.54
CA ALA A 672 -2.41 37.23 -39.50
C ALA A 672 -2.73 38.73 -39.57
N VAL A 673 -3.41 39.26 -38.55
CA VAL A 673 -3.81 40.67 -38.48
C VAL A 673 -2.65 41.47 -37.89
N VAL A 674 -2.25 42.54 -38.58
CA VAL A 674 -1.15 43.43 -38.17
C VAL A 674 -1.56 44.90 -38.32
N PRO A 675 -0.90 45.83 -37.60
CA PRO A 675 -1.08 47.26 -37.84
C PRO A 675 -0.69 47.61 -39.28
N LYS A 676 -1.55 48.36 -39.97
CA LYS A 676 -1.37 48.67 -41.39
C LYS A 676 -0.15 49.57 -41.65
N ASP A 677 0.09 50.51 -40.75
CA ASP A 677 1.22 51.45 -40.78
C ASP A 677 2.59 50.76 -40.60
N LYS A 678 2.62 49.54 -40.04
CA LYS A 678 3.83 48.73 -39.83
C LYS A 678 4.17 47.80 -40.98
N LEU A 679 3.30 47.67 -41.99
CA LEU A 679 3.50 46.77 -43.13
C LEU A 679 4.12 47.50 -44.32
N THR A 680 5.19 46.94 -44.86
CA THR A 680 5.77 47.36 -46.14
C THR A 680 5.67 46.23 -47.17
N ILE A 681 5.02 46.48 -48.31
CA ILE A 681 4.92 45.54 -49.45
C ILE A 681 5.74 46.09 -50.61
N LYS A 682 6.57 45.24 -51.23
CA LYS A 682 7.35 45.54 -52.44
C LYS A 682 7.01 44.56 -53.55
N GLY A 683 7.01 45.03 -54.79
CA GLY A 683 6.77 44.20 -55.98
C GLY A 683 5.41 44.43 -56.63
N PRO A 684 5.13 43.71 -57.72
CA PRO A 684 3.97 43.97 -58.57
C PRO A 684 2.69 43.38 -57.95
N THR A 685 1.86 44.27 -57.39
CA THR A 685 0.58 43.92 -56.78
C THR A 685 -0.59 44.50 -57.56
N LYS A 686 -1.73 43.80 -57.52
CA LYS A 686 -3.04 44.31 -57.93
C LYS A 686 -4.01 44.19 -56.75
N SER A 687 -5.04 45.03 -56.76
CA SER A 687 -6.10 45.02 -55.75
C SER A 687 -7.44 44.85 -56.43
N TRP A 688 -8.30 44.01 -55.83
CA TRP A 688 -9.71 43.89 -56.19
C TRP A 688 -10.57 44.22 -54.98
N ALA A 689 -11.49 45.16 -55.13
CA ALA A 689 -12.40 45.57 -54.06
C ALA A 689 -13.73 44.80 -54.18
N GLY A 690 -14.07 44.06 -53.13
CA GLY A 690 -15.39 43.44 -52.98
C GLY A 690 -16.14 44.04 -51.80
N GLN A 691 -17.47 43.97 -51.79
CA GLN A 691 -18.25 44.45 -50.66
C GLN A 691 -18.21 43.44 -49.51
N GLY A 692 -17.77 43.87 -48.33
CA GLY A 692 -17.80 43.05 -47.10
C GLY A 692 -19.18 43.03 -46.46
N SER A 693 -19.37 42.16 -45.45
CA SER A 693 -20.63 42.06 -44.68
C SER A 693 -20.99 43.33 -43.90
N SER A 694 -20.02 44.22 -43.67
CA SER A 694 -20.23 45.55 -43.10
C SER A 694 -20.79 46.58 -44.10
N GLY A 695 -20.99 46.19 -45.36
CA GLY A 695 -21.40 47.07 -46.45
C GLY A 695 -20.27 47.92 -47.04
N LYS A 696 -19.09 47.97 -46.40
CA LYS A 696 -17.89 48.69 -46.86
C LYS A 696 -16.99 47.78 -47.71
N ALA A 697 -16.09 48.37 -48.50
CA ALA A 697 -15.19 47.60 -49.36
C ALA A 697 -14.11 46.87 -48.55
N VAL A 698 -13.73 45.69 -49.05
CA VAL A 698 -12.56 44.92 -48.60
C VAL A 698 -11.64 44.76 -49.80
N HIS A 699 -10.51 45.47 -49.76
CA HIS A 699 -9.49 45.45 -50.80
C HIS A 699 -8.64 44.19 -50.66
N ARG A 700 -8.72 43.31 -51.65
CA ARG A 700 -7.95 42.06 -51.70
C ARG A 700 -6.72 42.28 -52.55
N ILE A 701 -5.56 42.34 -51.92
CA ILE A 701 -4.26 42.61 -52.54
C ILE A 701 -3.59 41.27 -52.86
N PHE A 702 -3.16 41.11 -54.11
CA PHE A 702 -2.52 39.88 -54.60
C PHE A 702 -1.39 40.20 -55.60
N CYS A 703 -0.46 39.27 -55.77
CA CYS A 703 0.61 39.41 -56.76
C CYS A 703 0.04 39.36 -58.18
N SER A 704 0.36 40.34 -59.02
CA SER A 704 -0.14 40.37 -60.41
C SER A 704 0.44 39.29 -61.30
N GLU A 705 1.58 38.71 -60.91
CA GLU A 705 2.29 37.71 -61.73
C GLU A 705 1.82 36.28 -61.46
N CYS A 706 1.68 35.90 -60.18
CA CYS A 706 1.34 34.53 -59.80
C CYS A 706 -0.03 34.39 -59.11
N GLY A 707 -0.74 35.49 -58.88
CA GLY A 707 -2.06 35.49 -58.25
C GLY A 707 -2.08 35.17 -56.75
N SER A 708 -0.93 34.96 -56.09
CA SER A 708 -0.90 34.67 -54.64
C SER A 708 -1.56 35.81 -53.85
N PRO A 709 -2.49 35.49 -52.94
CA PRO A 709 -3.14 36.51 -52.12
C PRO A 709 -2.16 36.96 -51.03
N ILE A 710 -1.98 38.29 -50.89
CA ILE A 710 -1.00 38.88 -49.97
C ILE A 710 -1.70 39.42 -48.73
N ALA A 711 -2.74 40.23 -48.91
CA ALA A 711 -3.40 40.90 -47.81
C ALA A 711 -4.87 41.23 -48.10
N HIS A 712 -5.64 41.42 -47.03
CA HIS A 712 -6.97 42.02 -47.03
C HIS A 712 -6.94 43.33 -46.26
N ASP A 713 -7.37 44.39 -46.91
CA ASP A 713 -7.41 45.75 -46.39
C ASP A 713 -8.87 46.23 -46.33
N PRO A 714 -9.53 46.10 -45.16
CA PRO A 714 -10.95 46.42 -45.01
C PRO A 714 -11.18 47.89 -44.65
N ASP A 715 -12.01 48.60 -45.42
CA ASP A 715 -12.42 49.99 -45.12
C ASP A 715 -13.22 50.13 -43.81
N ALA A 716 -13.75 49.01 -43.30
CA ALA A 716 -14.42 48.97 -42.01
C ALA A 716 -13.46 49.08 -40.81
N ALA A 717 -12.18 48.77 -41.01
CA ALA A 717 -11.15 48.82 -39.97
C ALA A 717 -9.82 49.33 -40.55
N PRO A 718 -9.71 50.64 -40.84
CA PRO A 718 -8.61 51.21 -41.63
C PRO A 718 -7.22 51.11 -40.98
N GLU A 719 -7.16 50.91 -39.66
CA GLU A 719 -5.91 50.81 -38.88
C GLU A 719 -5.22 49.44 -39.00
N ILE A 720 -5.94 48.42 -39.46
CA ILE A 720 -5.43 47.04 -39.52
C ILE A 720 -5.44 46.50 -40.94
N ILE A 721 -4.56 45.54 -41.18
CA ILE A 721 -4.54 44.76 -42.42
C ILE A 721 -4.34 43.29 -42.09
N ALA A 722 -5.09 42.41 -42.76
CA ALA A 722 -5.01 40.97 -42.56
C ALA A 722 -4.12 40.34 -43.63
N LEU A 723 -2.90 39.98 -43.26
CA LEU A 723 -1.98 39.24 -44.11
C LEU A 723 -2.45 37.80 -44.31
N LYS A 724 -2.24 37.26 -45.50
CA LYS A 724 -2.43 35.84 -45.76
C LYS A 724 -1.25 35.06 -45.20
N ALA A 725 -1.41 34.51 -44.00
CA ALA A 725 -0.28 33.94 -43.27
C ALA A 725 0.37 32.73 -43.97
N GLY A 726 -0.30 32.12 -44.96
CA GLY A 726 0.29 31.12 -45.85
C GLY A 726 1.50 31.63 -46.67
N THR A 727 1.59 32.95 -46.94
CA THR A 727 2.71 33.57 -47.67
C THR A 727 3.87 34.01 -46.79
N LEU A 728 3.78 33.84 -45.46
CA LEU A 728 4.91 34.08 -44.56
C LEU A 728 6.05 33.09 -44.80
N ASP A 729 7.27 33.45 -44.40
CA ASP A 729 8.42 32.54 -44.48
C ASP A 729 8.20 31.28 -43.63
N VAL A 730 8.74 30.14 -44.07
CA VAL A 730 8.46 28.82 -43.48
C VAL A 730 8.81 28.77 -41.99
N GLU A 731 9.93 29.36 -41.59
CA GLU A 731 10.36 29.39 -40.18
C GLU A 731 9.45 30.24 -39.29
N ILE A 732 8.78 31.24 -39.86
CA ILE A 732 7.76 32.03 -39.16
C ILE A 732 6.45 31.23 -39.09
N LYS A 733 6.02 30.63 -40.20
CA LYS A 733 4.77 29.84 -40.28
C LYS A 733 4.73 28.68 -39.28
N LYS A 734 5.85 27.98 -39.07
CA LYS A 734 5.95 26.86 -38.11
C LYS A 734 5.69 27.28 -36.67
N ASN A 735 5.91 28.56 -36.35
CA ASN A 735 5.79 29.11 -34.99
C ASN A 735 4.50 29.90 -34.77
N LEU A 736 3.66 30.06 -35.79
CA LEU A 736 2.34 30.67 -35.63
C LEU A 736 1.48 29.84 -34.70
N LYS A 737 0.69 30.52 -33.87
CA LYS A 737 -0.28 29.90 -32.95
C LYS A 737 -1.66 30.46 -33.24
N PRO A 738 -2.38 29.92 -34.25
CA PRO A 738 -3.76 30.30 -34.49
C PRO A 738 -4.62 29.94 -33.29
N ASP A 739 -5.27 30.92 -32.67
CA ASP A 739 -6.09 30.75 -31.48
C ASP A 739 -7.55 31.19 -31.69
N THR A 740 -7.86 31.75 -32.87
CA THR A 740 -9.15 32.35 -33.18
C THR A 740 -9.75 31.79 -34.47
N GLU A 741 -11.05 31.50 -34.47
CA GLU A 741 -11.84 31.22 -35.69
C GLU A 741 -12.79 32.38 -36.00
N ILE A 742 -12.83 32.79 -37.26
CA ILE A 742 -13.62 33.92 -37.77
C ILE A 742 -14.66 33.36 -38.75
N TRP A 743 -15.89 33.88 -38.68
CA TRP A 743 -16.99 33.53 -39.58
C TRP A 743 -17.40 32.05 -39.57
N THR A 744 -17.47 31.45 -38.37
CA THR A 744 -17.75 30.02 -38.18
C THR A 744 -19.13 29.56 -38.68
N VAL A 745 -20.05 30.48 -38.97
CA VAL A 745 -21.33 30.17 -39.65
C VAL A 745 -21.13 29.55 -41.03
N SER A 746 -20.00 29.81 -41.68
CA SER A 746 -19.61 29.25 -42.99
C SER A 746 -18.57 28.13 -42.86
N LYS A 747 -18.22 27.71 -41.64
CA LYS A 747 -17.23 26.67 -41.39
C LYS A 747 -17.73 25.33 -41.93
N LEU A 748 -16.93 24.70 -42.79
CA LEU A 748 -17.24 23.38 -43.32
C LEU A 748 -17.14 22.33 -42.20
N PRO A 749 -18.07 21.37 -42.11
CA PRO A 749 -18.22 20.49 -40.96
C PRO A 749 -16.99 19.60 -40.69
N PHE A 750 -16.17 19.32 -41.70
CA PHE A 750 -14.99 18.45 -41.61
C PHE A 750 -13.67 19.18 -41.28
N CYS A 751 -13.68 20.51 -41.07
CA CYS A 751 -12.46 21.32 -40.88
C CYS A 751 -11.62 21.01 -39.62
N GLN A 752 -11.99 20.00 -38.82
CA GLN A 752 -11.27 19.58 -37.61
C GLN A 752 -10.91 18.08 -37.61
N GLU A 753 -11.13 17.38 -38.72
CA GLU A 753 -10.88 15.94 -38.79
C GLU A 753 -9.46 15.61 -39.25
N VAL A 754 -8.82 14.64 -38.59
CA VAL A 754 -7.60 14.00 -39.07
C VAL A 754 -8.01 12.87 -40.03
N LEU A 755 -7.69 13.02 -41.31
CA LEU A 755 -8.05 12.04 -42.32
C LEU A 755 -7.22 10.76 -42.18
N ALA A 756 -7.86 9.60 -42.42
CA ALA A 756 -7.28 8.27 -42.19
C ALA A 756 -6.07 7.93 -43.10
N LYS A 757 -5.80 8.72 -44.14
CA LYS A 757 -4.72 8.49 -45.12
C LYS A 757 -3.82 9.73 -45.29
N PRO A 758 -3.01 10.09 -44.27
CA PRO A 758 -2.09 11.22 -44.40
C PRO A 758 -0.84 10.81 -45.18
N PHE A 759 -0.41 11.65 -46.12
CA PHE A 759 0.86 11.50 -46.82
C PHE A 759 1.85 12.56 -46.35
N LYS A 760 3.12 12.18 -46.13
CA LYS A 760 4.17 13.13 -45.69
C LYS A 760 4.58 14.12 -46.78
N HIS A 761 4.40 13.73 -48.04
CA HIS A 761 4.65 14.53 -49.24
C HIS A 761 3.51 14.30 -50.24
N MET A 762 3.57 14.98 -51.40
CA MET A 762 2.64 14.69 -52.50
C MET A 762 2.72 13.18 -52.79
N PRO A 763 1.60 12.43 -52.75
CA PRO A 763 1.60 11.01 -53.08
C PRO A 763 2.12 10.86 -54.51
N GLU A 764 3.16 10.05 -54.71
CA GLU A 764 3.68 9.72 -56.04
C GLU A 764 2.76 8.78 -56.81
#